data_AF-A0A9W8YSB5-F1
#
_entry.id   AF-A0A9W8YSB5-F1
#
_cell.length_a   1.000
_cell.length_b   1.000
_cell.length_c   1.000
_cell.angle_alpha   90.00
_cell.angle_beta   90.00
_cell.angle_gamma   90.00
#
_symmetry.space_group_name_H-M   'P 1'
#
loop_
_entity.id
_entity.type
_entity.pdbx_description
1 polymer ?
#
loop_
_entity_poly.entity_id
_entity_poly.type
_entity_poly.pdbx_seq_one_letter_code
_entity_poly.pdbx_strand_id
1 'polypeptide(L)'
;MFGFHSFARCLLAASLVRAAPSRILGAGSPGSQLHLDKRDTATATDRLVFCHFMMGIVSDRTSADDYDSDMQLAKDLGIDAFALNIGTDDFTDEQLEYAYESAANNDMKVFISFDFNWFDASTDADTVGQTIAKYANKTAQLLIDGSAFASSFSGDGLDVSAVRIAAATDIFFAPNFHPAETTDPSAQVDAALNWMGWASNGDNKAPKPGGTNVTVLDGDVKYREWLSTRSEDSSLVKRSDSKYIAPVSPWFSTHYGAEVSYSKNFVFPSDLLWFERWNQILTLAPQYVEIITWNDYGESHYVGPLSSPHYDDGASKWVNDMPHDGFRDMAKPFIAAYKAGATSVDDYITDDQLIYWYRPTTSDAECDSTDNTMAAAANDSGNYFHGKPNGYEDLEDAVFVIAMLTADGTVTINSGGTTTTFDGVAGANAFQVPMGVGQQSFSLTRDSKTILSGTSLKDIQDQCVCGIYNFNAYVGTLPAGTADPLASDGLLSFTVGLTATCSATPSLGTPTNVAASTTDASSVVATSSSQPTSTAAAQTTTSASSSITTSSSSEAQYSSTATSMTIVYATTTVYTTVAPSGSQPSASQTQASAASSSASATADCNAGTVADGQSGNLSGLCDFACSHGYCPETYCTCTSTGTVQTYTAGDAVDGCAIAGEEDIYDDLCAYTCTLGYCPDAACSTSC
;
A
#
# COMPACT_ATOMS: atom_id res chain seq x y z
N MET A 1 -24.20 -22.54 3.09
CA MET A 1 -25.07 -23.59 3.70
C MET A 1 -25.76 -22.95 4.91
N PHE A 2 -27.11 -22.93 4.92
CA PHE A 2 -28.09 -22.32 5.87
C PHE A 2 -27.65 -22.16 7.34
N GLY A 3 -28.04 -21.15 8.14
CA GLY A 3 -29.11 -20.13 8.14
C GLY A 3 -29.54 -19.86 9.60
N PHE A 4 -30.18 -18.73 9.93
CA PHE A 4 -31.45 -18.66 10.69
C PHE A 4 -31.89 -17.23 11.08
N HIS A 5 -33.22 -17.06 11.01
CA HIS A 5 -34.07 -15.94 11.41
C HIS A 5 -34.37 -15.85 12.93
N SER A 6 -34.91 -14.67 13.31
CA SER A 6 -35.97 -14.40 14.33
C SER A 6 -35.46 -13.73 15.63
N PHE A 7 -35.96 -12.58 16.07
CA PHE A 7 -37.35 -12.35 16.51
C PHE A 7 -37.79 -10.87 16.63
N ALA A 8 -39.08 -10.66 16.37
CA ALA A 8 -40.07 -9.80 17.06
C ALA A 8 -40.10 -8.27 16.87
N ARG A 9 -40.99 -7.90 15.94
CA ARG A 9 -41.89 -6.72 15.90
C ARG A 9 -42.32 -6.15 17.25
N CYS A 10 -42.42 -4.81 17.30
CA CYS A 10 -43.47 -4.11 18.03
C CYS A 10 -44.12 -3.04 17.14
N LEU A 11 -45.41 -3.20 16.85
CA LEU A 11 -46.26 -2.22 16.19
C LEU A 11 -46.65 -1.11 17.16
N LEU A 12 -46.61 0.14 16.71
CA LEU A 12 -47.56 1.16 17.13
C LEU A 12 -47.86 2.11 15.98
N ALA A 13 -49.10 2.03 15.51
CA ALA A 13 -49.71 2.91 14.53
C ALA A 13 -50.25 4.17 15.21
N ALA A 14 -50.05 5.35 14.60
CA ALA A 14 -50.97 6.48 14.73
C ALA A 14 -50.83 7.51 13.59
N SER A 15 -51.85 7.51 12.72
CA SER A 15 -52.54 8.69 12.14
C SER A 15 -51.79 9.70 11.25
N LEU A 16 -51.96 9.50 9.94
CA LEU A 16 -52.51 10.45 8.94
C LEU A 16 -52.80 11.90 9.40
N VAL A 17 -52.08 12.86 8.79
CA VAL A 17 -52.69 14.12 8.32
C VAL A 17 -52.27 14.36 6.87
N ARG A 18 -53.30 14.52 6.04
CA ARG A 18 -53.24 14.76 4.60
C ARG A 18 -53.33 16.27 4.38
N ALA A 19 -52.36 16.88 3.71
CA ALA A 19 -52.52 18.19 3.08
C ALA A 19 -51.99 18.12 1.64
N ALA A 20 -52.89 18.39 0.71
CA ALA A 20 -52.70 18.31 -0.73
C ALA A 20 -52.06 19.61 -1.30
N PRO A 21 -51.64 19.63 -2.58
CA PRO A 21 -50.51 20.42 -3.07
C PRO A 21 -50.90 21.80 -3.60
N SER A 22 -49.94 22.72 -3.61
CA SER A 22 -50.02 23.95 -4.42
C SER A 22 -49.09 23.81 -5.62
N ARG A 23 -49.69 23.65 -6.81
CA ARG A 23 -49.04 23.78 -8.10
C ARG A 23 -48.75 25.26 -8.36
N ILE A 24 -47.50 25.60 -8.66
CA ILE A 24 -47.17 26.81 -9.42
C ILE A 24 -46.57 26.34 -10.75
N LEU A 25 -47.29 26.65 -11.82
CA LEU A 25 -46.86 26.53 -13.21
C LEU A 25 -45.91 27.69 -13.52
N GLY A 26 -44.66 27.38 -13.84
CA GLY A 26 -43.71 28.29 -14.45
C GLY A 26 -43.08 27.60 -15.65
N ALA A 27 -43.56 27.95 -16.85
CA ALA A 27 -43.01 27.47 -18.10
C ALA A 27 -41.66 28.16 -18.37
N GLY A 28 -40.58 27.38 -18.40
CA GLY A 28 -39.28 27.77 -18.93
C GLY A 28 -38.92 26.84 -20.09
N SER A 29 -38.50 27.42 -21.22
CA SER A 29 -38.07 26.72 -22.44
C SER A 29 -36.92 25.75 -22.19
N PRO A 30 -36.71 24.72 -23.06
CA PRO A 30 -35.65 23.74 -22.89
C PRO A 30 -34.29 24.45 -22.97
N GLY A 31 -33.63 24.55 -21.82
CA GLY A 31 -32.21 24.89 -21.76
C GLY A 31 -31.43 23.79 -22.46
N SER A 32 -30.63 24.20 -23.44
CA SER A 32 -29.68 23.37 -24.18
C SER A 32 -28.99 22.37 -23.25
N GLN A 33 -29.05 21.08 -23.60
CA GLN A 33 -28.14 20.09 -23.05
C GLN A 33 -26.72 20.60 -23.29
N LEU A 34 -26.02 20.96 -22.22
CA LEU A 34 -24.57 21.06 -22.24
C LEU A 34 -24.06 19.63 -22.44
N HIS A 35 -23.85 19.26 -23.71
CA HIS A 35 -22.89 18.22 -24.02
C HIS A 35 -21.54 18.69 -23.47
N LEU A 36 -20.97 17.92 -22.56
CA LEU A 36 -19.54 17.93 -22.28
C LEU A 36 -18.83 17.36 -23.51
N ASP A 37 -18.86 18.11 -24.61
CA ASP A 37 -17.82 17.98 -25.61
C ASP A 37 -16.53 18.43 -24.92
N LYS A 38 -15.69 17.45 -24.60
CA LYS A 38 -14.25 17.61 -24.46
C LYS A 38 -13.86 18.74 -23.49
N ARG A 39 -13.78 18.41 -22.18
CA ARG A 39 -13.12 19.28 -21.19
C ARG A 39 -11.80 19.78 -21.77
N ASP A 40 -11.60 21.07 -21.63
CA ASP A 40 -10.49 21.82 -22.19
C ASP A 40 -9.13 21.18 -21.89
N THR A 41 -8.32 21.19 -22.94
CA THR A 41 -6.99 20.63 -23.08
C THR A 41 -5.99 21.19 -22.06
N ALA A 42 -5.76 20.43 -20.99
CA ALA A 42 -4.47 20.24 -20.35
C ALA A 42 -4.50 18.86 -19.66
N THR A 43 -3.95 17.83 -20.33
CA THR A 43 -3.69 16.47 -19.81
C THR A 43 -4.87 15.70 -19.20
N ALA A 44 -5.94 15.44 -19.97
CA ALA A 44 -6.83 14.32 -19.64
C ALA A 44 -6.13 13.02 -20.07
N THR A 45 -5.55 12.31 -19.11
CA THR A 45 -4.87 11.04 -19.33
C THR A 45 -5.90 9.92 -19.32
N ASP A 46 -5.72 8.90 -20.14
CA ASP A 46 -6.55 7.68 -20.15
C ASP A 46 -6.31 6.77 -18.94
N ARG A 47 -5.33 7.14 -18.10
CA ARG A 47 -4.99 6.49 -16.83
C ARG A 47 -5.90 6.94 -15.69
N LEU A 48 -6.63 6.00 -15.10
CA LEU A 48 -7.47 6.26 -13.93
C LEU A 48 -6.97 5.51 -12.70
N VAL A 49 -7.22 6.09 -11.53
CA VAL A 49 -6.97 5.49 -10.23
C VAL A 49 -8.29 5.32 -9.50
N PHE A 50 -8.58 4.11 -9.07
CA PHE A 50 -9.72 3.76 -8.24
C PHE A 50 -9.26 3.44 -6.83
N CYS A 51 -10.17 3.48 -5.87
CA CYS A 51 -9.91 2.97 -4.53
C CYS A 51 -11.10 2.18 -4.03
N HIS A 52 -10.84 0.99 -3.51
CA HIS A 52 -11.87 0.07 -3.05
C HIS A 52 -12.46 0.56 -1.72
N PHE A 53 -13.78 0.59 -1.61
CA PHE A 53 -14.49 1.13 -0.44
C PHE A 53 -15.48 0.09 0.10
N MET A 54 -15.25 -0.37 1.33
CA MET A 54 -16.08 -1.36 2.01
C MET A 54 -17.40 -0.75 2.47
N MET A 55 -18.49 -1.07 1.78
CA MET A 55 -19.82 -0.61 2.18
C MET A 55 -20.37 -1.40 3.37
N GLY A 56 -19.89 -2.63 3.59
CA GLY A 56 -20.37 -3.51 4.66
C GLY A 56 -20.18 -2.99 6.08
N ILE A 57 -19.34 -1.97 6.28
CA ILE A 57 -19.02 -1.41 7.60
C ILE A 57 -19.57 0.00 7.84
N VAL A 58 -20.35 0.57 6.91
CA VAL A 58 -20.81 1.98 6.99
C VAL A 58 -22.31 2.12 7.23
N SER A 59 -22.92 1.13 7.88
CA SER A 59 -24.36 1.14 8.22
C SER A 59 -24.76 2.26 9.20
N ASP A 60 -23.78 2.87 9.87
CA ASP A 60 -23.89 3.97 10.83
C ASP A 60 -24.01 5.35 10.15
N ARG A 61 -23.69 5.46 8.85
CA ARG A 61 -23.85 6.71 8.10
C ARG A 61 -25.32 7.00 7.87
N THR A 62 -25.71 8.25 8.06
CA THR A 62 -27.12 8.69 8.08
C THR A 62 -27.47 9.66 6.95
N SER A 63 -26.48 10.11 6.20
CA SER A 63 -26.65 11.04 5.08
C SER A 63 -25.50 10.98 4.08
N ALA A 64 -25.69 11.59 2.91
CA ALA A 64 -24.62 11.81 1.93
C ALA A 64 -23.45 12.61 2.52
N ASP A 65 -23.71 13.60 3.37
CA ASP A 65 -22.68 14.46 3.97
C ASP A 65 -21.65 13.64 4.78
N ASP A 66 -22.03 12.47 5.31
CA ASP A 66 -21.12 11.57 6.05
C ASP A 66 -20.03 10.96 5.16
N TYR A 67 -20.14 11.06 3.83
CA TYR A 67 -19.14 10.63 2.84
C TYR A 67 -18.29 11.77 2.29
N ASP A 68 -18.65 13.03 2.54
CA ASP A 68 -18.04 14.18 1.85
C ASP A 68 -16.54 14.30 2.10
N SER A 69 -16.08 14.07 3.33
CA SER A 69 -14.66 14.11 3.66
C SER A 69 -13.86 13.03 2.94
N ASP A 70 -14.41 11.82 2.81
CA ASP A 70 -13.77 10.73 2.06
C ASP A 70 -13.64 11.11 0.57
N MET A 71 -14.72 11.63 -0.03
CA MET A 71 -14.74 12.06 -1.43
C MET A 71 -13.72 13.17 -1.70
N GLN A 72 -13.66 14.16 -0.81
CA GLN A 72 -12.73 15.29 -0.93
C GLN A 72 -11.27 14.84 -0.80
N LEU A 73 -10.96 14.03 0.21
CA LEU A 73 -9.60 13.53 0.42
C LEU A 73 -9.14 12.63 -0.73
N ALA A 74 -10.00 11.72 -1.22
CA ALA A 74 -9.68 10.87 -2.35
C ALA A 74 -9.46 11.67 -3.64
N LYS A 75 -10.31 12.67 -3.91
CA LYS A 75 -10.14 13.58 -5.04
C LYS A 75 -8.84 14.36 -4.98
N ASP A 76 -8.50 14.89 -3.80
CA ASP A 76 -7.27 15.66 -3.56
C ASP A 76 -6.01 14.80 -3.69
N LEU A 77 -6.13 13.48 -3.49
CA LEU A 77 -5.09 12.50 -3.75
C LEU A 77 -4.91 12.19 -5.24
N GLY A 78 -5.94 12.46 -6.05
CA GLY A 78 -5.98 12.14 -7.49
C GLY A 78 -6.71 10.83 -7.81
N ILE A 79 -7.40 10.22 -6.85
CA ILE A 79 -8.32 9.09 -7.09
C ILE A 79 -9.52 9.61 -7.90
N ASP A 80 -9.85 8.89 -8.96
CA ASP A 80 -10.94 9.25 -9.89
C ASP A 80 -12.29 8.68 -9.45
N ALA A 81 -12.29 7.50 -8.81
CA ALA A 81 -13.51 6.88 -8.32
C ALA A 81 -13.32 5.96 -7.11
N PHE A 82 -14.35 5.85 -6.28
CA PHE A 82 -14.46 4.74 -5.34
C PHE A 82 -15.16 3.53 -5.97
N ALA A 83 -14.60 2.34 -5.77
CA ALA A 83 -15.23 1.06 -6.05
C ALA A 83 -16.03 0.62 -4.81
N LEU A 84 -17.33 0.87 -4.81
CA LEU A 84 -18.23 0.61 -3.68
C LEU A 84 -18.50 -0.90 -3.57
N ASN A 85 -17.76 -1.57 -2.70
CA ASN A 85 -17.88 -3.00 -2.43
C ASN A 85 -19.18 -3.29 -1.66
N ILE A 86 -20.10 -4.03 -2.28
CA ILE A 86 -21.39 -4.35 -1.69
C ILE A 86 -21.59 -5.86 -1.50
N GLY A 87 -22.15 -6.21 -0.34
CA GLY A 87 -22.83 -7.48 -0.11
C GLY A 87 -24.33 -7.37 -0.39
N THR A 88 -25.12 -8.17 0.32
CA THR A 88 -26.58 -8.21 0.20
C THR A 88 -27.30 -7.68 1.45
N ASP A 89 -26.65 -6.78 2.19
CA ASP A 89 -27.15 -6.23 3.44
C ASP A 89 -28.40 -5.37 3.24
N ASP A 90 -29.22 -5.24 4.28
CA ASP A 90 -30.50 -4.51 4.21
C ASP A 90 -30.32 -2.98 4.08
N PHE A 91 -29.18 -2.46 4.53
CA PHE A 91 -28.81 -1.04 4.40
C PHE A 91 -28.08 -0.71 3.10
N THR A 92 -27.64 -1.69 2.31
CA THR A 92 -26.80 -1.48 1.11
C THR A 92 -27.43 -0.46 0.14
N ASP A 93 -28.72 -0.59 -0.09
CA ASP A 93 -29.45 0.26 -1.02
C ASP A 93 -29.53 1.73 -0.57
N GLU A 94 -29.64 1.96 0.74
CA GLU A 94 -29.64 3.31 1.32
C GLU A 94 -28.24 3.93 1.29
N GLN A 95 -27.21 3.16 1.67
CA GLN A 95 -25.83 3.64 1.68
C GLN A 95 -25.29 3.91 0.26
N LEU A 96 -25.70 3.12 -0.74
CA LEU A 96 -25.39 3.43 -2.14
C LEU A 96 -26.01 4.76 -2.57
N GLU A 97 -27.27 5.04 -2.20
CA GLU A 97 -27.89 6.34 -2.51
C GLU A 97 -27.11 7.51 -1.90
N TYR A 98 -26.71 7.42 -0.63
CA TYR A 98 -25.87 8.43 0.03
C TYR A 98 -24.49 8.58 -0.63
N ALA A 99 -23.80 7.48 -0.93
CA ALA A 99 -22.49 7.52 -1.58
C ALA A 99 -22.54 8.14 -2.99
N TYR A 100 -23.54 7.78 -3.80
CA TYR A 100 -23.72 8.37 -5.14
C TYR A 100 -24.11 9.86 -5.08
N GLU A 101 -24.92 10.27 -4.09
CA GLU A 101 -25.26 11.68 -3.88
C GLU A 101 -24.03 12.49 -3.45
N SER A 102 -23.26 12.02 -2.47
CA SER A 102 -22.04 12.68 -2.01
C SER A 102 -20.99 12.77 -3.12
N ALA A 103 -20.77 11.70 -3.87
CA ALA A 103 -19.86 11.72 -5.01
C ALA A 103 -20.28 12.77 -6.04
N ALA A 104 -21.58 12.96 -6.28
CA ALA A 104 -22.08 14.01 -7.17
C ALA A 104 -21.85 15.41 -6.59
N ASN A 105 -22.05 15.60 -5.28
CA ASN A 105 -21.84 16.87 -4.58
C ASN A 105 -20.37 17.30 -4.58
N ASN A 106 -19.44 16.34 -4.56
CA ASN A 106 -17.99 16.58 -4.50
C ASN A 106 -17.29 16.45 -5.87
N ASP A 107 -18.05 16.24 -6.96
CA ASP A 107 -17.52 16.00 -8.31
C ASP A 107 -16.45 14.88 -8.32
N MET A 108 -16.78 13.80 -7.61
CA MET A 108 -16.11 12.51 -7.63
C MET A 108 -16.93 11.52 -8.44
N LYS A 109 -16.31 10.40 -8.83
CA LYS A 109 -17.05 9.26 -9.39
C LYS A 109 -17.10 8.10 -8.40
N VAL A 110 -18.09 7.24 -8.61
CA VAL A 110 -18.24 5.96 -7.92
C VAL A 110 -18.70 4.91 -8.92
N PHE A 111 -18.43 3.65 -8.62
CA PHE A 111 -19.04 2.51 -9.29
C PHE A 111 -19.24 1.37 -8.29
N ILE A 112 -20.12 0.43 -8.63
CA ILE A 112 -20.41 -0.71 -7.76
C ILE A 112 -19.40 -1.83 -8.02
N SER A 113 -18.86 -2.39 -6.95
CA SER A 113 -18.12 -3.65 -6.92
C SER A 113 -18.93 -4.69 -6.16
N PHE A 114 -19.37 -5.75 -6.84
CA PHE A 114 -20.19 -6.81 -6.22
C PHE A 114 -19.32 -7.84 -5.49
N ASP A 115 -19.59 -8.12 -4.22
CA ASP A 115 -18.84 -9.14 -3.46
C ASP A 115 -19.52 -10.52 -3.56
N PHE A 116 -18.91 -11.43 -4.33
CA PHE A 116 -19.41 -12.80 -4.53
C PHE A 116 -19.16 -13.76 -3.35
N ASN A 117 -18.68 -13.27 -2.22
CA ASN A 117 -18.90 -13.97 -0.94
C ASN A 117 -20.37 -13.89 -0.50
N TRP A 118 -21.13 -12.92 -1.01
CA TRP A 118 -22.54 -12.68 -0.67
C TRP A 118 -23.49 -12.92 -1.86
N PHE A 119 -23.06 -12.60 -3.07
CA PHE A 119 -23.78 -12.92 -4.31
C PHE A 119 -23.45 -14.34 -4.81
N ASP A 120 -24.40 -14.99 -5.47
CA ASP A 120 -24.21 -16.30 -6.11
C ASP A 120 -24.08 -16.15 -7.64
N ALA A 121 -22.89 -16.43 -8.17
CA ALA A 121 -22.59 -16.33 -9.60
C ALA A 121 -23.52 -17.17 -10.50
N SER A 122 -24.10 -18.24 -9.96
CA SER A 122 -24.99 -19.14 -10.71
C SER A 122 -26.46 -18.68 -10.75
N THR A 123 -26.88 -17.78 -9.84
CA THR A 123 -28.29 -17.35 -9.74
C THR A 123 -28.53 -15.86 -9.83
N ASP A 124 -27.51 -15.03 -9.58
CA ASP A 124 -27.72 -13.61 -9.31
C ASP A 124 -27.37 -12.67 -10.49
N ALA A 125 -27.10 -13.21 -11.68
CA ALA A 125 -26.80 -12.40 -12.86
C ALA A 125 -27.87 -11.34 -13.16
N ASP A 126 -29.16 -11.69 -13.05
CA ASP A 126 -30.26 -10.75 -13.23
C ASP A 126 -30.27 -9.65 -12.15
N THR A 127 -30.00 -10.02 -10.90
CA THR A 127 -29.92 -9.09 -9.76
C THR A 127 -28.77 -8.10 -9.94
N VAL A 128 -27.58 -8.59 -10.30
CA VAL A 128 -26.40 -7.76 -10.59
C VAL A 128 -26.71 -6.76 -11.71
N GLY A 129 -27.28 -7.22 -12.83
CA GLY A 129 -27.65 -6.34 -13.94
C GLY A 129 -28.68 -5.28 -13.56
N GLN A 130 -29.73 -5.66 -12.83
CA GLN A 130 -30.76 -4.71 -12.36
C GLN A 130 -30.20 -3.67 -11.38
N THR A 131 -29.27 -4.06 -10.51
CA THR A 131 -28.59 -3.13 -9.60
C THR A 131 -27.73 -2.14 -10.37
N ILE A 132 -26.96 -2.58 -11.37
CA ILE A 132 -26.20 -1.66 -12.24
C ILE A 132 -27.15 -0.67 -12.93
N ALA A 133 -28.26 -1.15 -13.49
CA ALA A 133 -29.24 -0.29 -14.17
C ALA A 133 -29.84 0.80 -13.26
N LYS A 134 -30.05 0.49 -11.98
CA LYS A 134 -30.58 1.43 -10.98
C LYS A 134 -29.68 2.65 -10.81
N TYR A 135 -28.36 2.47 -10.84
CA TYR A 135 -27.38 3.53 -10.60
C TYR A 135 -26.70 4.07 -11.87
N ALA A 136 -26.81 3.38 -13.01
CA ALA A 136 -26.14 3.72 -14.27
C ALA A 136 -26.37 5.18 -14.74
N ASN A 137 -27.53 5.76 -14.44
CA ASN A 137 -27.90 7.12 -14.85
C ASN A 137 -27.63 8.20 -13.77
N LYS A 138 -27.05 7.84 -12.63
CA LYS A 138 -26.68 8.81 -11.58
C LYS A 138 -25.51 9.66 -12.05
N THR A 139 -25.50 10.95 -11.70
CA THR A 139 -24.46 11.91 -12.12
C THR A 139 -23.04 11.46 -11.75
N ALA A 140 -22.88 10.78 -10.62
CA ALA A 140 -21.59 10.31 -10.11
C ALA A 140 -21.18 8.93 -10.62
N GLN A 141 -22.01 8.23 -11.39
CA GLN A 141 -21.61 6.95 -11.99
C GLN A 141 -20.37 7.15 -12.86
N LEU A 142 -19.33 6.37 -12.62
CA LEU A 142 -18.19 6.30 -13.52
C LEU A 142 -18.64 5.71 -14.87
N LEU A 143 -18.37 6.44 -15.96
CA LEU A 143 -18.63 5.99 -17.31
C LEU A 143 -17.30 5.86 -18.07
N ILE A 144 -17.10 4.74 -18.75
CA ILE A 144 -16.00 4.53 -19.70
C ILE A 144 -16.61 4.40 -21.10
N ASP A 145 -16.23 5.29 -22.01
CA ASP A 145 -16.80 5.38 -23.36
C ASP A 145 -18.34 5.41 -23.37
N GLY A 146 -18.94 6.07 -22.37
CA GLY A 146 -20.39 6.17 -22.19
C GLY A 146 -21.07 4.97 -21.53
N SER A 147 -20.33 3.90 -21.24
CA SER A 147 -20.84 2.69 -20.58
C SER A 147 -20.66 2.75 -19.07
N ALA A 148 -21.66 2.30 -18.31
CA ALA A 148 -21.60 2.28 -16.85
C ALA A 148 -20.54 1.30 -16.36
N PHE A 149 -19.54 1.79 -15.63
CA PHE A 149 -18.51 0.94 -15.05
C PHE A 149 -19.06 0.15 -13.86
N ALA A 150 -18.73 -1.13 -13.78
CA ALA A 150 -18.97 -1.98 -12.61
C ALA A 150 -17.88 -3.04 -12.50
N SER A 151 -17.59 -3.50 -11.29
CA SER A 151 -16.62 -4.57 -11.01
C SER A 151 -17.19 -5.58 -10.03
N SER A 152 -16.37 -6.53 -9.61
CA SER A 152 -16.70 -7.47 -8.55
C SER A 152 -15.44 -7.96 -7.84
N PHE A 153 -15.59 -8.35 -6.58
CA PHE A 153 -14.66 -9.24 -5.89
C PHE A 153 -15.11 -10.68 -6.14
N SER A 154 -14.25 -11.48 -6.78
CA SER A 154 -14.61 -12.81 -7.30
C SER A 154 -15.84 -12.79 -8.25
N GLY A 155 -16.50 -13.93 -8.42
CA GLY A 155 -17.70 -14.11 -9.26
C GLY A 155 -17.48 -15.00 -10.48
N ASP A 156 -16.41 -15.80 -10.49
CA ASP A 156 -16.14 -16.77 -11.55
C ASP A 156 -17.38 -17.61 -11.89
N GLY A 157 -17.66 -17.72 -13.19
CA GLY A 157 -18.85 -18.42 -13.71
C GLY A 157 -20.13 -17.58 -13.79
N LEU A 158 -20.12 -16.30 -13.39
CA LEU A 158 -21.26 -15.39 -13.58
C LEU A 158 -21.63 -15.27 -15.06
N ASP A 159 -22.92 -15.41 -15.37
CA ASP A 159 -23.44 -15.18 -16.72
C ASP A 159 -23.48 -13.67 -17.04
N VAL A 160 -22.36 -13.12 -17.52
CA VAL A 160 -22.28 -11.69 -17.86
C VAL A 160 -23.18 -11.31 -19.03
N SER A 161 -23.56 -12.26 -19.90
CA SER A 161 -24.56 -11.99 -20.94
C SER A 161 -25.93 -11.74 -20.33
N ALA A 162 -26.33 -12.54 -19.34
CA ALA A 162 -27.54 -12.29 -18.56
C ALA A 162 -27.47 -10.97 -17.78
N VAL A 163 -26.32 -10.63 -17.17
CA VAL A 163 -26.11 -9.32 -16.52
C VAL A 163 -26.40 -8.18 -17.49
N ARG A 164 -25.82 -8.21 -18.69
CA ARG A 164 -26.02 -7.18 -19.73
C ARG A 164 -27.47 -7.09 -20.18
N ILE A 165 -28.14 -8.24 -20.37
CA ILE A 165 -29.57 -8.29 -20.74
C ILE A 165 -30.43 -7.66 -19.65
N ALA A 166 -30.19 -8.03 -18.39
CA ALA A 166 -30.96 -7.54 -17.24
C ALA A 166 -30.74 -6.05 -16.98
N ALA A 167 -29.53 -5.55 -17.21
CA ALA A 167 -29.21 -4.14 -17.03
C ALA A 167 -29.88 -3.24 -18.07
N ALA A 168 -30.06 -3.73 -19.30
CA ALA A 168 -30.65 -2.97 -20.41
C ALA A 168 -30.02 -1.57 -20.64
N THR A 169 -28.73 -1.44 -20.30
CA THR A 169 -27.87 -0.28 -20.53
C THR A 169 -26.47 -0.77 -20.88
N ASP A 170 -25.67 0.07 -21.53
CA ASP A 170 -24.27 -0.26 -21.83
C ASP A 170 -23.46 -0.33 -20.53
N ILE A 171 -22.70 -1.43 -20.35
CA ILE A 171 -21.89 -1.71 -19.17
C ILE A 171 -20.44 -1.91 -19.60
N PHE A 172 -19.52 -1.31 -18.86
CA PHE A 172 -18.11 -1.68 -18.84
C PHE A 172 -17.86 -2.53 -17.59
N PHE A 173 -17.77 -3.85 -17.74
CA PHE A 173 -17.67 -4.79 -16.61
C PHE A 173 -16.23 -5.27 -16.42
N ALA A 174 -15.67 -5.01 -15.23
CA ALA A 174 -14.28 -5.28 -14.91
C ALA A 174 -14.13 -6.11 -13.61
N PRO A 175 -14.52 -7.39 -13.60
CA PRO A 175 -14.54 -8.19 -12.38
C PRO A 175 -13.16 -8.71 -11.98
N ASN A 176 -13.03 -9.13 -10.73
CA ASN A 176 -11.94 -9.96 -10.25
C ASN A 176 -12.23 -11.45 -10.53
N PHE A 177 -12.33 -11.83 -11.82
CA PHE A 177 -12.37 -13.25 -12.19
C PHE A 177 -10.97 -13.84 -12.26
N HIS A 178 -10.83 -15.09 -11.87
CA HIS A 178 -9.56 -15.78 -11.83
C HIS A 178 -9.21 -16.34 -13.22
N PRO A 179 -8.04 -16.01 -13.79
CA PRO A 179 -7.61 -16.53 -15.09
C PRO A 179 -7.64 -18.06 -15.21
N ALA A 180 -7.35 -18.77 -14.11
CA ALA A 180 -7.34 -20.23 -14.07
C ALA A 180 -8.74 -20.86 -14.10
N GLU A 181 -9.77 -20.14 -13.64
CA GLU A 181 -11.15 -20.62 -13.55
C GLU A 181 -11.99 -20.15 -14.74
N THR A 182 -11.64 -19.00 -15.33
CA THR A 182 -12.35 -18.39 -16.45
C THR A 182 -11.50 -18.42 -17.73
N THR A 183 -11.37 -19.59 -18.37
CA THR A 183 -10.41 -19.80 -19.48
C THR A 183 -10.58 -18.93 -20.73
N ASP A 184 -11.79 -18.43 -21.04
CA ASP A 184 -12.02 -17.51 -22.16
C ASP A 184 -12.66 -16.20 -21.66
N PRO A 185 -11.87 -15.13 -21.45
CA PRO A 185 -12.41 -13.83 -21.05
C PRO A 185 -13.18 -13.16 -22.18
N SER A 186 -12.96 -13.55 -23.44
CA SER A 186 -13.26 -12.78 -24.64
C SER A 186 -14.75 -12.48 -24.88
N ALA A 187 -15.61 -13.35 -24.34
CA ALA A 187 -17.06 -13.20 -24.38
C ALA A 187 -17.66 -12.65 -23.08
N GLN A 188 -16.86 -12.48 -22.01
CA GLN A 188 -17.38 -12.33 -20.65
C GLN A 188 -17.15 -10.93 -20.06
N VAL A 189 -15.94 -10.37 -20.16
CA VAL A 189 -15.58 -9.13 -19.40
C VAL A 189 -15.09 -8.01 -20.31
N ASP A 190 -15.02 -6.75 -19.90
CA ASP A 190 -14.40 -5.65 -20.69
C ASP A 190 -12.96 -5.37 -20.25
N ALA A 191 -12.73 -5.48 -18.94
CA ALA A 191 -11.45 -5.44 -18.27
C ALA A 191 -11.43 -6.49 -17.14
N ALA A 192 -10.35 -6.59 -16.40
CA ALA A 192 -10.32 -7.42 -15.19
C ALA A 192 -9.48 -6.79 -14.08
N LEU A 193 -9.98 -6.92 -12.85
CA LEU A 193 -9.29 -6.53 -11.63
C LEU A 193 -8.42 -7.67 -11.15
N ASN A 194 -7.11 -7.45 -11.05
CA ASN A 194 -6.26 -8.32 -10.26
C ASN A 194 -6.37 -7.90 -8.79
N TRP A 195 -6.81 -8.80 -7.91
CA TRP A 195 -6.92 -8.55 -6.46
C TRP A 195 -5.62 -8.82 -5.71
N MET A 196 -4.62 -9.45 -6.34
CA MET A 196 -3.37 -9.85 -5.70
C MET A 196 -2.50 -8.63 -5.39
N GLY A 197 -2.84 -7.89 -4.34
CA GLY A 197 -2.11 -6.70 -3.86
C GLY A 197 -0.85 -7.04 -3.06
N TRP A 198 -0.69 -8.31 -2.64
CA TRP A 198 0.43 -8.79 -1.83
C TRP A 198 0.94 -10.13 -2.35
N ALA A 199 2.19 -10.47 -1.98
CA ALA A 199 2.72 -11.79 -2.23
C ALA A 199 1.97 -12.84 -1.39
N SER A 200 1.74 -14.02 -1.96
CA SER A 200 1.03 -15.12 -1.28
C SER A 200 1.63 -16.47 -1.68
N ASN A 201 1.18 -17.55 -1.05
CA ASN A 201 1.49 -18.90 -1.47
C ASN A 201 0.70 -19.37 -2.72
N GLY A 202 -0.13 -18.50 -3.30
CA GLY A 202 -1.05 -18.83 -4.39
C GLY A 202 -2.45 -19.26 -3.95
N ASP A 203 -2.66 -19.50 -2.64
CA ASP A 203 -3.91 -19.96 -2.05
C ASP A 203 -4.42 -18.98 -0.97
N ASN A 204 -4.20 -17.67 -1.21
CA ASN A 204 -4.62 -16.59 -0.33
C ASN A 204 -4.09 -16.75 1.12
N LYS A 205 -2.82 -17.15 1.27
CA LYS A 205 -2.09 -17.20 2.54
C LYS A 205 -0.66 -16.69 2.37
N ALA A 206 -0.04 -16.26 3.47
CA ALA A 206 1.38 -15.93 3.46
C ALA A 206 2.21 -17.06 2.83
N PRO A 207 3.25 -16.73 2.06
CA PRO A 207 4.26 -17.70 1.68
C PRO A 207 4.82 -18.46 2.90
N LYS A 208 5.43 -19.62 2.66
CA LYS A 208 6.16 -20.34 3.71
C LYS A 208 7.62 -20.47 3.29
N PRO A 209 8.57 -20.47 4.24
CA PRO A 209 9.97 -20.72 3.92
C PRO A 209 10.14 -22.01 3.10
N GLY A 210 10.71 -21.88 1.90
CA GLY A 210 10.90 -22.99 0.94
C GLY A 210 9.63 -23.48 0.23
N GLY A 211 8.49 -22.79 0.40
CA GLY A 211 7.23 -23.05 -0.29
C GLY A 211 7.05 -22.17 -1.54
N THR A 212 5.86 -22.28 -2.15
CA THR A 212 5.47 -21.42 -3.27
C THR A 212 5.39 -19.97 -2.81
N ASN A 213 5.92 -19.06 -3.63
CA ASN A 213 5.75 -17.63 -3.50
C ASN A 213 5.22 -17.09 -4.84
N VAL A 214 4.01 -16.53 -4.82
CA VAL A 214 3.37 -15.87 -5.96
C VAL A 214 3.34 -14.39 -5.66
N THR A 215 4.12 -13.64 -6.42
CA THR A 215 4.27 -12.20 -6.27
C THR A 215 3.12 -11.43 -6.92
N VAL A 216 3.04 -10.13 -6.62
CA VAL A 216 2.12 -9.22 -7.31
C VAL A 216 2.42 -9.18 -8.82
N LEU A 217 3.70 -9.17 -9.22
CA LEU A 217 4.12 -9.17 -10.62
C LEU A 217 3.69 -10.44 -11.36
N ASP A 218 3.73 -11.60 -10.69
CA ASP A 218 3.20 -12.84 -11.28
C ASP A 218 1.70 -12.72 -11.58
N GLY A 219 0.96 -12.01 -10.72
CA GLY A 219 -0.44 -11.66 -10.95
C GLY A 219 -0.60 -10.72 -12.15
N ASP A 220 0.22 -9.68 -12.25
CA ASP A 220 0.22 -8.75 -13.39
C ASP A 220 0.42 -9.50 -14.72
N VAL A 221 1.43 -10.37 -14.79
CA VAL A 221 1.71 -11.19 -15.98
C VAL A 221 0.52 -12.08 -16.31
N LYS A 222 0.01 -12.85 -15.34
CA LYS A 222 -1.11 -13.78 -15.57
C LYS A 222 -2.36 -13.10 -16.08
N TYR A 223 -2.77 -11.99 -15.48
CA TYR A 223 -3.97 -11.27 -15.90
C TYR A 223 -3.80 -10.63 -17.28
N ARG A 224 -2.62 -10.04 -17.57
CA ARG A 224 -2.36 -9.42 -18.87
C ARG A 224 -2.29 -10.45 -19.99
N GLU A 225 -1.63 -11.58 -19.77
CA GLU A 225 -1.60 -12.71 -20.71
C GLU A 225 -3.00 -13.23 -20.97
N TRP A 226 -3.77 -13.47 -19.90
CA TRP A 226 -5.16 -13.92 -19.99
C TRP A 226 -6.02 -12.97 -20.82
N LEU A 227 -5.93 -11.67 -20.58
CA LEU A 227 -6.67 -10.64 -21.32
C LEU A 227 -6.18 -10.45 -22.77
N SER A 228 -4.92 -10.80 -23.07
CA SER A 228 -4.34 -10.71 -24.41
C SER A 228 -4.90 -11.77 -25.39
N THR A 229 -5.40 -12.90 -24.87
CA THR A 229 -6.00 -13.98 -25.68
C THR A 229 -7.24 -13.56 -26.48
N ARG A 230 -7.77 -12.34 -26.26
CA ARG A 230 -8.92 -11.75 -26.99
C ARG A 230 -8.60 -11.20 -28.38
N SER A 231 -7.36 -11.28 -28.84
CA SER A 231 -6.86 -10.47 -29.95
C SER A 231 -6.27 -11.34 -31.07
N GLU A 232 -7.02 -11.55 -32.16
CA GLU A 232 -6.45 -12.07 -33.43
C GLU A 232 -5.66 -10.98 -34.22
N ASP A 233 -5.59 -9.77 -33.70
CA ASP A 233 -4.94 -8.61 -34.33
C ASP A 233 -3.74 -8.15 -33.47
N SER A 234 -2.53 -8.41 -33.95
CA SER A 234 -1.27 -8.08 -33.24
C SER A 234 -1.08 -6.59 -32.93
N SER A 235 -1.87 -5.68 -33.51
CA SER A 235 -1.89 -4.26 -33.12
C SER A 235 -2.58 -4.01 -31.76
N LEU A 236 -3.25 -5.03 -31.21
CA LEU A 236 -3.96 -5.01 -29.92
C LEU A 236 -3.13 -5.50 -28.73
N VAL A 237 -1.87 -5.92 -28.92
CA VAL A 237 -0.96 -6.20 -27.78
C VAL A 237 -0.77 -4.94 -26.93
N LYS A 238 -0.80 -3.74 -27.53
CA LYS A 238 -0.85 -2.46 -26.79
C LYS A 238 -2.17 -2.20 -26.03
N ARG A 239 -3.22 -2.99 -26.25
CA ARG A 239 -4.54 -2.90 -25.57
C ARG A 239 -4.71 -3.91 -24.43
N SER A 240 -3.78 -4.84 -24.18
CA SER A 240 -3.89 -5.69 -22.98
C SER A 240 -3.71 -4.86 -21.69
N ASP A 241 -2.86 -3.84 -21.73
CA ASP A 241 -2.68 -2.87 -20.63
C ASP A 241 -3.89 -1.95 -20.47
N SER A 242 -4.70 -1.81 -21.53
CA SER A 242 -5.94 -1.03 -21.56
C SER A 242 -7.16 -1.78 -21.02
N LYS A 243 -6.97 -2.99 -20.49
CA LYS A 243 -8.04 -3.84 -19.95
C LYS A 243 -7.69 -4.45 -18.60
N TYR A 244 -6.55 -4.03 -18.05
CA TYR A 244 -6.00 -4.55 -16.83
C TYR A 244 -6.13 -3.48 -15.74
N ILE A 245 -6.67 -3.87 -14.58
CA ILE A 245 -6.67 -3.03 -13.38
C ILE A 245 -5.63 -3.61 -12.42
N ALA A 246 -4.55 -2.85 -12.22
CA ALA A 246 -3.44 -3.25 -11.37
C ALA A 246 -3.75 -2.97 -9.89
N PRO A 247 -3.57 -3.94 -8.98
CA PRO A 247 -3.74 -3.71 -7.56
C PRO A 247 -2.53 -3.00 -6.98
N VAL A 248 -2.80 -2.15 -5.99
CA VAL A 248 -1.78 -1.57 -5.10
C VAL A 248 -2.34 -1.59 -3.69
N SER A 249 -1.58 -2.09 -2.73
CA SER A 249 -1.96 -2.09 -1.32
C SER A 249 -0.75 -1.90 -0.39
N PRO A 250 -0.88 -1.19 0.74
CA PRO A 250 0.28 -0.85 1.54
C PRO A 250 0.69 -1.94 2.55
N TRP A 251 -0.28 -2.56 3.21
CA TRP A 251 -0.08 -3.45 4.35
C TRP A 251 -1.13 -4.54 4.36
N PHE A 252 -0.98 -5.64 5.09
CA PHE A 252 -2.07 -6.57 5.37
C PHE A 252 -1.86 -7.26 6.72
N SER A 253 -2.85 -7.14 7.60
CA SER A 253 -2.90 -7.86 8.86
C SER A 253 -4.33 -7.98 9.35
N THR A 254 -4.74 -9.18 9.73
CA THR A 254 -6.05 -9.44 10.35
C THR A 254 -5.88 -10.25 11.64
N HIS A 255 -6.71 -9.97 12.65
CA HIS A 255 -6.60 -10.59 13.97
C HIS A 255 -7.96 -10.84 14.66
N TYR A 256 -8.93 -11.32 13.89
CA TYR A 256 -10.27 -11.68 14.38
C TYR A 256 -10.26 -13.02 15.12
N GLY A 257 -10.63 -12.99 16.40
CA GLY A 257 -10.78 -14.16 17.26
C GLY A 257 -12.18 -14.77 17.26
N ALA A 258 -12.52 -15.47 18.34
CA ALA A 258 -13.81 -16.13 18.54
C ALA A 258 -14.98 -15.14 18.82
N GLU A 259 -14.69 -13.85 18.95
CA GLU A 259 -15.69 -12.81 19.16
C GLU A 259 -16.55 -12.51 17.91
N VAL A 260 -16.09 -12.91 16.71
CA VAL A 260 -16.82 -12.78 15.45
C VAL A 260 -17.08 -14.14 14.82
N SER A 261 -18.07 -14.23 13.94
CA SER A 261 -18.40 -15.46 13.20
C SER A 261 -17.49 -15.74 11.99
N TYR A 262 -16.68 -14.76 11.59
CA TYR A 262 -15.79 -14.79 10.43
C TYR A 262 -14.32 -14.70 10.84
N SER A 263 -13.92 -15.47 11.85
CA SER A 263 -12.57 -15.41 12.42
C SER A 263 -11.46 -15.59 11.36
N LYS A 264 -10.40 -14.78 11.46
CA LYS A 264 -9.29 -14.66 10.51
C LYS A 264 -8.04 -14.20 11.26
N ASN A 265 -6.90 -14.86 11.07
CA ASN A 265 -5.67 -14.49 11.76
C ASN A 265 -4.40 -14.77 10.92
N PHE A 266 -4.02 -13.82 10.08
CA PHE A 266 -2.87 -13.94 9.18
C PHE A 266 -2.39 -12.56 8.69
N VAL A 267 -1.19 -12.54 8.13
CA VAL A 267 -0.58 -11.37 7.47
C VAL A 267 -0.15 -11.75 6.06
N PHE A 268 0.18 -10.75 5.23
CA PHE A 268 0.96 -10.95 4.00
C PHE A 268 2.27 -10.15 4.04
N PRO A 269 3.32 -10.57 3.31
CA PRO A 269 4.53 -9.76 3.15
C PRO A 269 4.20 -8.36 2.65
N SER A 270 4.54 -7.35 3.45
CA SER A 270 4.08 -5.97 3.24
C SER A 270 5.14 -4.89 3.49
N ASP A 271 6.29 -5.24 4.07
CA ASP A 271 7.31 -4.32 4.62
C ASP A 271 7.56 -3.05 3.78
N LEU A 272 8.23 -3.16 2.62
CA LEU A 272 8.42 -2.04 1.67
C LEU A 272 7.46 -2.08 0.48
N LEU A 273 6.44 -2.96 0.53
CA LEU A 273 5.56 -3.27 -0.59
C LEU A 273 4.91 -2.03 -1.19
N TRP A 274 4.41 -1.10 -0.37
CA TRP A 274 3.76 0.11 -0.84
C TRP A 274 4.67 0.94 -1.76
N PHE A 275 5.91 1.17 -1.33
CA PHE A 275 6.89 1.95 -2.07
C PHE A 275 7.35 1.23 -3.34
N GLU A 276 7.69 -0.04 -3.22
CA GLU A 276 8.14 -0.85 -4.35
C GLU A 276 7.05 -0.98 -5.41
N ARG A 277 5.80 -1.22 -4.98
CA ARG A 277 4.67 -1.39 -5.88
C ARG A 277 4.36 -0.11 -6.64
N TRP A 278 4.38 1.06 -6.00
CA TRP A 278 4.17 2.31 -6.72
C TRP A 278 5.24 2.57 -7.80
N ASN A 279 6.50 2.25 -7.53
CA ASN A 279 7.56 2.31 -8.57
C ASN A 279 7.32 1.32 -9.71
N GLN A 280 6.88 0.09 -9.39
CA GLN A 280 6.48 -0.89 -10.41
C GLN A 280 5.31 -0.39 -11.25
N ILE A 281 4.30 0.27 -10.65
CA ILE A 281 3.16 0.85 -11.39
C ILE A 281 3.60 1.94 -12.38
N LEU A 282 4.56 2.79 -12.01
CA LEU A 282 5.10 3.80 -12.94
C LEU A 282 5.76 3.17 -14.17
N THR A 283 6.37 1.99 -14.00
CA THR A 283 7.01 1.24 -15.09
C THR A 283 6.00 0.40 -15.89
N LEU A 284 5.12 -0.31 -15.19
CA LEU A 284 4.07 -1.16 -15.78
C LEU A 284 3.07 -0.32 -16.59
N ALA A 285 2.82 0.92 -16.14
CA ALA A 285 1.96 1.88 -16.79
C ALA A 285 0.58 1.32 -17.23
N PRO A 286 -0.15 0.61 -16.35
CA PRO A 286 -1.48 0.09 -16.69
C PRO A 286 -2.44 1.25 -17.01
N GLN A 287 -3.57 0.97 -17.66
CA GLN A 287 -4.61 2.01 -17.85
C GLN A 287 -5.38 2.28 -16.55
N TYR A 288 -5.53 1.26 -15.71
CA TYR A 288 -6.27 1.39 -14.46
C TYR A 288 -5.44 0.86 -13.29
N VAL A 289 -5.53 1.56 -12.17
CA VAL A 289 -4.98 1.14 -10.88
C VAL A 289 -6.13 1.12 -9.88
N GLU A 290 -6.20 0.11 -9.02
CA GLU A 290 -7.12 0.11 -7.88
C GLU A 290 -6.33 -0.03 -6.57
N ILE A 291 -6.48 0.97 -5.70
CA ILE A 291 -5.93 0.96 -4.35
C ILE A 291 -6.85 0.11 -3.46
N ILE A 292 -6.29 -0.92 -2.85
CA ILE A 292 -6.97 -1.86 -1.97
C ILE A 292 -6.43 -1.58 -0.55
N THR A 293 -7.09 -0.80 0.30
CA THR A 293 -8.44 -0.22 0.19
C THR A 293 -8.50 1.17 0.84
N TRP A 294 -9.64 1.86 0.75
CA TRP A 294 -9.90 3.11 1.47
C TRP A 294 -10.13 2.86 2.97
N ASN A 295 -11.01 1.93 3.32
CA ASN A 295 -11.55 1.79 4.70
C ASN A 295 -11.67 0.34 5.18
N ASP A 296 -10.91 -0.61 4.64
CA ASP A 296 -10.88 -1.95 5.24
C ASP A 296 -9.92 -1.98 6.43
N TYR A 297 -10.45 -1.56 7.58
CA TYR A 297 -9.72 -1.52 8.84
C TYR A 297 -9.41 -2.92 9.38
N GLY A 298 -10.31 -3.87 9.13
CA GLY A 298 -10.20 -5.26 9.55
C GLY A 298 -8.98 -5.99 9.03
N GLU A 299 -8.67 -5.77 7.77
CA GLU A 299 -7.51 -6.38 7.11
C GLU A 299 -6.29 -5.44 7.08
N SER A 300 -6.37 -4.30 7.78
CA SER A 300 -5.28 -3.35 8.03
C SER A 300 -4.63 -2.79 6.78
N HIS A 301 -5.38 -2.66 5.68
CA HIS A 301 -4.85 -2.17 4.40
C HIS A 301 -5.52 -0.90 3.89
N TYR A 302 -6.20 -0.21 4.79
CA TYR A 302 -6.80 1.09 4.56
C TYR A 302 -5.75 2.19 4.31
N VAL A 303 -6.09 3.16 3.48
CA VAL A 303 -5.37 4.44 3.31
C VAL A 303 -6.23 5.67 3.66
N GLY A 304 -7.52 5.43 3.93
CA GLY A 304 -8.46 6.42 4.43
C GLY A 304 -8.25 6.68 5.93
N PRO A 305 -8.83 7.78 6.45
CA PRO A 305 -8.64 8.19 7.83
C PRO A 305 -9.47 7.33 8.79
N LEU A 306 -8.92 6.98 9.96
CA LEU A 306 -9.61 6.33 11.08
C LEU A 306 -10.84 7.12 11.55
N SER A 307 -10.80 8.45 11.39
CA SER A 307 -11.91 9.34 11.73
C SER A 307 -13.08 9.28 10.73
N SER A 308 -12.94 8.57 9.60
CA SER A 308 -14.03 8.32 8.65
C SER A 308 -15.14 7.51 9.34
N PRO A 309 -16.42 7.93 9.29
CA PRO A 309 -17.51 7.23 9.96
C PRO A 309 -17.65 5.77 9.50
N HIS A 310 -17.66 4.84 10.46
CA HIS A 310 -17.89 3.42 10.26
C HIS A 310 -18.27 2.76 11.59
N TYR A 311 -19.00 1.65 11.49
CA TYR A 311 -19.27 0.76 12.59
C TYR A 311 -18.08 -0.19 12.85
N ASP A 312 -17.85 -0.53 14.13
CA ASP A 312 -16.81 -1.46 14.56
C ASP A 312 -17.15 -2.93 14.24
N ASP A 313 -16.55 -3.46 13.17
CA ASP A 313 -16.61 -4.86 12.78
C ASP A 313 -15.81 -5.82 13.71
N GLY A 314 -15.15 -5.27 14.74
CA GLY A 314 -14.30 -5.99 15.68
C GLY A 314 -12.82 -5.65 15.57
N ALA A 315 -12.42 -4.89 14.54
CA ALA A 315 -11.03 -4.53 14.27
C ALA A 315 -10.42 -3.48 15.19
N SER A 316 -11.25 -2.73 15.91
CA SER A 316 -10.82 -1.57 16.71
C SER A 316 -9.71 -1.89 17.71
N LYS A 317 -9.57 -3.15 18.15
CA LYS A 317 -8.52 -3.63 19.05
C LYS A 317 -7.10 -3.45 18.49
N TRP A 318 -6.92 -3.65 17.18
CA TRP A 318 -5.63 -3.49 16.51
C TRP A 318 -5.55 -2.22 15.65
N VAL A 319 -6.67 -1.57 15.39
CA VAL A 319 -6.79 -0.35 14.56
C VAL A 319 -6.69 0.93 15.38
N ASN A 320 -7.17 0.95 16.63
CA ASN A 320 -7.09 2.14 17.47
C ASN A 320 -5.63 2.60 17.62
N ASP A 321 -5.40 3.90 17.43
CA ASP A 321 -4.07 4.52 17.45
C ASP A 321 -3.10 3.98 16.38
N MET A 322 -3.62 3.63 15.20
CA MET A 322 -2.85 3.19 14.02
C MET A 322 -3.21 4.00 12.74
N PRO A 323 -2.95 5.31 12.70
CA PRO A 323 -3.24 6.09 11.49
C PRO A 323 -2.40 5.58 10.30
N HIS A 324 -3.01 5.58 9.11
CA HIS A 324 -2.38 5.20 7.84
C HIS A 324 -2.22 6.38 6.87
N ASP A 325 -2.46 7.61 7.33
CA ASP A 325 -2.38 8.84 6.51
C ASP A 325 -1.05 8.99 5.79
N GLY A 326 0.05 8.52 6.38
CA GLY A 326 1.36 8.59 5.73
C GLY A 326 1.47 7.75 4.45
N PHE A 327 0.75 6.63 4.35
CA PHE A 327 0.68 5.87 3.10
C PHE A 327 -0.05 6.66 2.02
N ARG A 328 -1.11 7.39 2.39
CA ARG A 328 -1.82 8.30 1.49
C ARG A 328 -0.93 9.45 1.04
N ASP A 329 -0.24 10.10 1.98
CA ASP A 329 0.68 11.21 1.65
C ASP A 329 1.78 10.74 0.69
N MET A 330 2.34 9.54 0.93
CA MET A 330 3.31 8.92 0.04
C MET A 330 2.74 8.69 -1.37
N ALA A 331 1.51 8.18 -1.49
CA ALA A 331 0.94 7.86 -2.80
C ALA A 331 0.65 9.09 -3.67
N LYS A 332 0.47 10.28 -3.08
CA LYS A 332 0.07 11.49 -3.81
C LYS A 332 0.97 11.85 -4.99
N PRO A 333 2.31 12.01 -4.83
CA PRO A 333 3.19 12.30 -5.96
C PRO A 333 3.28 11.12 -6.93
N PHE A 334 3.16 9.86 -6.47
CA PHE A 334 3.15 8.69 -7.35
C PHE A 334 1.91 8.63 -8.24
N ILE A 335 0.74 8.94 -7.70
CA ILE A 335 -0.51 9.04 -8.48
C ILE A 335 -0.40 10.15 -9.53
N ALA A 336 0.16 11.30 -9.15
CA ALA A 336 0.40 12.40 -10.09
C ALA A 336 1.37 11.98 -11.23
N ALA A 337 2.48 11.34 -10.87
CA ALA A 337 3.45 10.81 -11.83
C ALA A 337 2.83 9.76 -12.77
N TYR A 338 2.08 8.80 -12.20
CA TYR A 338 1.38 7.76 -12.94
C TYR A 338 0.42 8.37 -13.95
N LYS A 339 -0.45 9.28 -13.52
CA LYS A 339 -1.43 9.93 -14.41
C LYS A 339 -0.71 10.69 -15.51
N ALA A 340 0.38 11.40 -15.20
CA ALA A 340 1.13 12.17 -16.17
C ALA A 340 1.97 11.34 -17.16
N GLY A 341 2.02 10.01 -17.05
CA GLY A 341 2.81 9.19 -17.96
C GLY A 341 4.27 9.00 -17.54
N ALA A 342 4.67 9.47 -16.35
CA ALA A 342 6.05 9.42 -15.90
C ALA A 342 6.43 8.01 -15.42
N THR A 343 7.70 7.68 -15.59
CA THR A 343 8.31 6.42 -15.13
C THR A 343 9.11 6.59 -13.83
N SER A 344 9.17 7.81 -13.29
CA SER A 344 9.73 8.15 -11.99
C SER A 344 8.85 9.18 -11.29
N VAL A 345 8.88 9.17 -9.95
CA VAL A 345 8.16 10.10 -9.09
C VAL A 345 8.92 11.41 -8.84
N ASP A 346 10.22 11.46 -9.18
CA ASP A 346 11.12 12.52 -8.71
C ASP A 346 10.65 13.93 -9.04
N ASP A 347 10.18 14.16 -10.27
CA ASP A 347 9.68 15.47 -10.74
C ASP A 347 8.33 15.88 -10.09
N TYR A 348 7.70 14.96 -9.35
CA TYR A 348 6.41 15.16 -8.65
C TYR A 348 6.59 15.35 -7.15
N ILE A 349 7.81 15.17 -6.63
CA ILE A 349 8.17 15.49 -5.25
C ILE A 349 8.46 16.99 -5.18
N THR A 350 7.50 17.74 -4.64
CA THR A 350 7.56 19.21 -4.59
C THR A 350 7.86 19.76 -3.20
N ASP A 351 7.74 18.91 -2.17
CA ASP A 351 8.02 19.23 -0.78
C ASP A 351 8.84 18.12 -0.14
N ASP A 352 9.70 18.46 0.82
CA ASP A 352 10.41 17.47 1.61
C ASP A 352 9.46 16.77 2.57
N GLN A 353 9.48 15.44 2.57
CA GLN A 353 8.69 14.63 3.49
C GLN A 353 9.45 13.38 3.94
N LEU A 354 9.31 13.02 5.22
CA LEU A 354 9.69 11.70 5.72
C LEU A 354 8.41 10.96 6.08
N ILE A 355 8.16 9.81 5.48
CA ILE A 355 7.06 8.90 5.80
C ILE A 355 7.68 7.69 6.49
N TYR A 356 7.13 7.25 7.62
CA TYR A 356 7.69 6.13 8.37
C TYR A 356 6.60 5.22 8.90
N TRP A 357 6.93 3.93 9.03
CA TRP A 357 6.05 2.95 9.64
C TRP A 357 6.80 1.84 10.33
N TYR A 358 6.10 1.19 11.26
CA TYR A 358 6.59 0.05 12.04
C TYR A 358 5.42 -0.59 12.81
N ARG A 359 5.62 -1.83 13.26
CA ARG A 359 4.70 -2.51 14.19
C ARG A 359 4.79 -1.93 15.60
N PRO A 360 3.70 -1.94 16.38
CA PRO A 360 3.72 -1.42 17.76
C PRO A 360 4.57 -2.24 18.72
N THR A 361 4.86 -3.49 18.37
CA THR A 361 5.58 -4.44 19.20
C THR A 361 6.51 -5.29 18.37
N THR A 362 7.57 -5.80 19.01
CA THR A 362 8.49 -6.76 18.39
C THR A 362 7.77 -8.07 18.08
N SER A 363 8.24 -8.79 17.05
CA SER A 363 7.66 -10.08 16.65
C SER A 363 7.76 -11.17 17.73
N ASP A 364 8.74 -11.04 18.63
CA ASP A 364 9.00 -11.97 19.74
C ASP A 364 8.24 -11.62 21.03
N ALA A 365 7.42 -10.57 21.05
CA ALA A 365 6.50 -10.30 22.15
C ALA A 365 5.59 -11.52 22.37
N GLU A 366 5.35 -11.89 23.63
CA GLU A 366 4.60 -13.11 24.02
C GLU A 366 3.30 -12.75 24.74
N CYS A 367 2.18 -13.11 24.13
CA CYS A 367 0.85 -12.61 24.48
C CYS A 367 -0.20 -13.71 24.57
N ASP A 368 0.20 -14.96 24.42
CA ASP A 368 -0.63 -16.18 24.51
C ASP A 368 -1.58 -16.19 25.72
N SER A 369 -1.15 -15.62 26.85
CA SER A 369 -1.98 -15.61 28.07
C SER A 369 -3.16 -14.64 28.02
N THR A 370 -3.15 -13.68 27.09
CA THR A 370 -4.14 -12.61 26.99
C THR A 370 -4.78 -12.46 25.60
N ASP A 371 -4.18 -13.06 24.58
CA ASP A 371 -4.55 -12.88 23.18
C ASP A 371 -5.91 -13.49 22.82
N ASN A 372 -6.69 -12.79 21.99
CA ASN A 372 -8.05 -13.20 21.59
C ASN A 372 -8.07 -14.35 20.57
N THR A 373 -6.95 -14.63 19.91
CA THR A 373 -6.81 -15.72 18.93
C THR A 373 -6.25 -17.02 19.53
N MET A 374 -6.23 -17.12 20.86
CA MET A 374 -5.86 -18.33 21.61
C MET A 374 -7.08 -19.21 21.94
N ALA A 375 -8.30 -18.73 21.67
CA ALA A 375 -9.51 -19.53 21.80
C ALA A 375 -9.77 -20.36 20.54
N ALA A 376 -10.57 -21.41 20.64
CA ALA A 376 -11.12 -22.03 19.43
C ALA A 376 -12.16 -21.09 18.81
N ALA A 377 -12.11 -20.90 17.49
CA ALA A 377 -13.00 -20.01 16.76
C ALA A 377 -13.57 -20.69 15.50
N ALA A 378 -14.52 -20.03 14.84
CA ALA A 378 -15.07 -20.49 13.57
C ALA A 378 -13.96 -20.50 12.51
N ASN A 379 -13.83 -21.59 11.74
CA ASN A 379 -12.76 -21.71 10.75
C ASN A 379 -13.23 -22.42 9.47
N ASP A 380 -14.51 -22.28 9.12
CA ASP A 380 -15.06 -22.88 7.90
C ASP A 380 -14.36 -22.33 6.63
N SER A 381 -13.82 -21.11 6.71
CA SER A 381 -13.03 -20.46 5.66
C SER A 381 -11.58 -20.95 5.56
N GLY A 382 -11.06 -21.61 6.61
CA GLY A 382 -9.64 -21.95 6.73
C GLY A 382 -8.72 -20.74 6.98
N ASN A 383 -9.26 -19.57 7.30
CA ASN A 383 -8.50 -18.33 7.51
C ASN A 383 -8.13 -18.05 8.97
N TYR A 384 -8.65 -18.84 9.91
CA TYR A 384 -8.32 -18.72 11.32
C TYR A 384 -7.14 -19.62 11.70
N PHE A 385 -6.10 -19.01 12.25
CA PHE A 385 -4.93 -19.67 12.79
C PHE A 385 -4.82 -19.31 14.27
N HIS A 386 -4.50 -20.29 15.11
CA HIS A 386 -4.41 -20.10 16.55
C HIS A 386 -3.04 -19.51 16.94
N GLY A 387 -3.03 -18.41 17.70
CA GLY A 387 -1.81 -17.74 18.20
C GLY A 387 -1.36 -16.55 17.36
N LYS A 388 -0.05 -16.32 17.22
CA LYS A 388 0.46 -15.24 16.36
C LYS A 388 -0.11 -15.36 14.93
N PRO A 389 -0.39 -14.24 14.24
CA PRO A 389 -0.91 -14.27 12.88
C PRO A 389 -0.09 -15.16 11.96
N ASN A 390 -0.73 -16.03 11.18
CA ASN A 390 0.01 -16.85 10.22
C ASN A 390 0.79 -15.98 9.23
N GLY A 391 2.09 -16.26 9.06
CA GLY A 391 2.96 -15.46 8.18
C GLY A 391 3.71 -14.33 8.88
N TYR A 392 3.54 -14.17 10.20
CA TYR A 392 4.22 -13.11 10.96
C TYR A 392 5.74 -13.12 10.80
N GLU A 393 6.33 -14.28 10.48
CA GLU A 393 7.76 -14.45 10.26
C GLU A 393 8.28 -13.73 9.00
N ASP A 394 7.39 -13.40 8.05
CA ASP A 394 7.75 -12.67 6.83
C ASP A 394 7.88 -11.16 7.05
N LEU A 395 7.48 -10.65 8.23
CA LEU A 395 7.48 -9.23 8.56
C LEU A 395 8.67 -8.89 9.47
N GLU A 396 9.58 -8.05 8.99
CA GLU A 396 10.80 -7.68 9.71
C GLU A 396 10.52 -6.86 10.98
N ASP A 397 11.34 -7.09 12.02
CA ASP A 397 11.45 -6.16 13.16
C ASP A 397 12.29 -4.95 12.74
N ALA A 398 11.69 -4.06 11.94
CA ALA A 398 12.31 -2.86 11.40
C ALA A 398 11.45 -1.60 11.55
N VAL A 399 12.12 -0.45 11.48
CA VAL A 399 11.51 0.86 11.24
C VAL A 399 11.84 1.28 9.82
N PHE A 400 10.80 1.43 9.01
CA PHE A 400 10.91 1.80 7.61
C PHE A 400 10.72 3.30 7.45
N VAL A 401 11.48 3.92 6.55
CA VAL A 401 11.38 5.34 6.23
C VAL A 401 11.51 5.57 4.74
N ILE A 402 10.51 6.23 4.15
CA ILE A 402 10.60 6.80 2.81
C ILE A 402 10.88 8.29 2.93
N ALA A 403 12.00 8.74 2.39
CA ALA A 403 12.38 10.14 2.32
C ALA A 403 12.11 10.66 0.90
N MET A 404 11.11 11.53 0.77
CA MET A 404 10.82 12.28 -0.44
C MET A 404 11.55 13.62 -0.36
N LEU A 405 12.60 13.78 -1.16
CA LEU A 405 13.54 14.88 -1.02
C LEU A 405 13.54 15.76 -2.27
N THR A 406 13.40 17.07 -2.08
CA THR A 406 13.52 18.07 -3.16
C THR A 406 14.98 18.34 -3.54
N ALA A 407 15.92 17.96 -2.68
CA ALA A 407 17.36 18.08 -2.87
C ALA A 407 18.09 17.09 -1.95
N ASP A 408 19.35 16.78 -2.26
CA ASP A 408 20.20 15.92 -1.42
C ASP A 408 20.21 16.37 0.05
N GLY A 409 20.27 15.42 0.98
CA GLY A 409 20.28 15.71 2.39
C GLY A 409 20.61 14.48 3.23
N THR A 410 20.74 14.69 4.53
CA THR A 410 21.10 13.64 5.48
C THR A 410 19.90 13.31 6.36
N VAL A 411 19.41 12.08 6.25
CA VAL A 411 18.30 11.53 7.03
C VAL A 411 18.86 10.84 8.27
N THR A 412 18.34 11.17 9.45
CA THR A 412 18.73 10.54 10.70
C THR A 412 17.52 9.90 11.36
N ILE A 413 17.65 8.62 11.69
CA ILE A 413 16.62 7.78 12.30
C ILE A 413 17.11 7.35 13.68
N ASN A 414 16.33 7.65 14.72
CA ASN A 414 16.52 7.10 16.05
C ASN A 414 15.44 6.05 16.30
N SER A 415 15.88 4.81 16.55
CA SER A 415 15.01 3.73 16.96
C SER A 415 15.40 3.19 18.34
N GLY A 416 14.53 3.38 19.33
CA GLY A 416 14.75 2.92 20.70
C GLY A 416 16.04 3.46 21.34
N GLY A 417 16.51 4.65 20.93
CA GLY A 417 17.76 5.24 21.38
C GLY A 417 18.99 4.95 20.52
N THR A 418 18.89 4.05 19.54
CA THR A 418 19.96 3.80 18.55
C THR A 418 19.77 4.73 17.37
N THR A 419 20.78 5.55 17.07
CA THR A 419 20.72 6.53 15.97
C THR A 419 21.56 6.06 14.78
N THR A 420 20.95 6.08 13.59
CA THR A 420 21.60 5.78 12.31
C THR A 420 21.36 6.94 11.34
N THR A 421 22.36 7.22 10.50
CA THR A 421 22.32 8.34 9.55
C THR A 421 22.58 7.81 8.15
N PHE A 422 21.82 8.35 7.18
CA PHE A 422 21.89 8.02 5.77
C PHE A 422 22.00 9.29 4.94
N ASP A 423 22.78 9.24 3.87
CA ASP A 423 22.75 10.25 2.82
C ASP A 423 21.62 9.89 1.85
N GLY A 424 20.70 10.82 1.62
CA GLY A 424 19.63 10.71 0.64
C GLY A 424 19.84 11.71 -0.50
N VAL A 425 19.45 11.31 -1.70
CA VAL A 425 19.51 12.15 -2.90
C VAL A 425 18.14 12.77 -3.19
N ALA A 426 18.09 13.82 -4.00
CA ALA A 426 16.81 14.32 -4.53
C ALA A 426 16.00 13.17 -5.17
N GLY A 427 14.69 13.12 -4.90
CA GLY A 427 13.82 12.00 -5.27
C GLY A 427 13.31 11.21 -4.07
N ALA A 428 12.75 10.02 -4.32
CA ALA A 428 12.28 9.12 -3.26
C ALA A 428 13.36 8.11 -2.85
N ASN A 429 13.68 8.05 -1.57
CA ASN A 429 14.70 7.15 -1.01
C ASN A 429 14.06 6.24 0.04
N ALA A 430 14.38 4.95 0.02
CA ALA A 430 13.96 4.01 1.06
C ALA A 430 15.10 3.69 2.03
N PHE A 431 14.82 3.77 3.33
CA PHE A 431 15.73 3.42 4.40
C PHE A 431 15.04 2.49 5.39
N GLN A 432 15.82 1.60 6.01
CA GLN A 432 15.36 0.77 7.11
C GLN A 432 16.42 0.67 8.19
N VAL A 433 15.98 0.60 9.44
CA VAL A 433 16.84 0.32 10.61
C VAL A 433 16.21 -0.77 11.47
N PRO A 434 17.01 -1.55 12.22
CA PRO A 434 16.48 -2.50 13.18
C PRO A 434 15.54 -1.82 14.19
N MET A 435 14.42 -2.48 14.48
CA MET A 435 13.45 -2.01 15.47
C MET A 435 14.05 -2.01 16.87
N GLY A 436 14.04 -0.83 17.51
CA GLY A 436 14.38 -0.64 18.91
C GLY A 436 13.16 -0.29 19.75
N VAL A 437 12.97 -1.00 20.87
CA VAL A 437 11.92 -0.69 21.86
C VAL A 437 12.10 0.72 22.41
N GLY A 438 11.00 1.47 22.51
CA GLY A 438 10.93 2.84 23.00
C GLY A 438 10.56 3.84 21.92
N GLN A 439 11.04 5.07 22.09
CA GLN A 439 10.71 6.20 21.24
C GLN A 439 11.38 6.13 19.87
N GLN A 440 10.62 6.51 18.84
CA GLN A 440 11.10 6.64 17.47
C GLN A 440 11.15 8.13 17.09
N SER A 441 12.25 8.61 16.51
CA SER A 441 12.35 9.99 16.02
C SER A 441 13.17 10.10 14.76
N PHE A 442 12.87 11.12 13.96
CA PHE A 442 13.35 11.25 12.60
C PHE A 442 13.74 12.71 12.32
N SER A 443 14.74 12.91 11.49
CA SER A 443 15.11 14.25 11.01
C SER A 443 15.76 14.22 9.64
N LEU A 444 15.60 15.32 8.91
CA LEU A 444 16.29 15.62 7.66
C LEU A 444 17.14 16.87 7.88
N THR A 445 18.41 16.81 7.50
CA THR A 445 19.33 17.97 7.56
C THR A 445 19.99 18.23 6.22
N ARG A 446 20.27 19.51 5.93
CA ARG A 446 21.10 19.95 4.80
C ARG A 446 22.04 21.04 5.26
N ASP A 447 23.32 20.95 4.91
CA ASP A 447 24.35 21.90 5.35
C ASP A 447 24.33 22.14 6.88
N SER A 448 24.13 21.07 7.66
CA SER A 448 23.97 21.12 9.13
C SER A 448 22.76 21.91 9.65
N LYS A 449 21.81 22.27 8.79
CA LYS A 449 20.52 22.86 9.18
C LYS A 449 19.43 21.80 9.17
N THR A 450 18.63 21.78 10.23
CA THR A 450 17.43 20.93 10.30
C THR A 450 16.35 21.47 9.36
N ILE A 451 15.94 20.63 8.42
CA ILE A 451 14.83 20.89 7.49
C ILE A 451 13.53 20.33 8.09
N LEU A 452 13.55 19.06 8.51
CA LEU A 452 12.46 18.37 9.19
C LEU A 452 12.98 17.73 10.47
N SER A 453 12.17 17.69 11.51
CA SER A 453 12.44 16.90 12.71
C SER A 453 11.15 16.62 13.46
N GLY A 454 11.02 15.42 14.00
CA GLY A 454 9.92 15.09 14.89
C GLY A 454 10.05 13.71 15.50
N THR A 455 9.12 13.42 16.39
CA THR A 455 9.06 12.21 17.19
C THR A 455 7.73 11.54 16.91
N SER A 456 7.74 10.23 16.74
CA SER A 456 6.51 9.46 16.58
C SER A 456 5.65 9.51 17.84
N LEU A 457 4.32 9.47 17.66
CA LEU A 457 3.38 9.46 18.77
C LEU A 457 3.22 8.08 19.42
N LYS A 458 3.66 7.02 18.74
CA LYS A 458 3.55 5.64 19.22
C LYS A 458 4.92 5.06 19.51
N ASP A 459 5.22 4.77 20.76
CA ASP A 459 6.44 4.04 21.11
C ASP A 459 6.30 2.55 20.70
N ILE A 460 7.43 1.94 20.34
CA ILE A 460 7.53 0.50 20.15
C ILE A 460 7.67 -0.15 21.52
N GLN A 461 6.88 -1.18 21.80
CA GLN A 461 6.84 -1.84 23.10
C GLN A 461 7.35 -3.28 23.02
N ASP A 462 7.87 -3.79 24.13
CA ASP A 462 8.20 -5.21 24.33
C ASP A 462 7.02 -6.02 24.91
N GLN A 463 5.84 -5.39 25.01
CA GLN A 463 4.61 -5.98 25.52
C GLN A 463 3.45 -5.69 24.56
N CYS A 464 2.55 -6.66 24.39
CA CYS A 464 1.38 -6.48 23.53
C CYS A 464 0.47 -5.35 23.97
N VAL A 465 0.25 -4.42 23.05
CA VAL A 465 -0.77 -3.37 23.19
C VAL A 465 -2.13 -4.04 23.32
N CYS A 466 -2.87 -3.70 24.38
CA CYS A 466 -4.13 -4.35 24.75
C CYS A 466 -4.07 -5.89 24.88
N GLY A 467 -2.89 -6.48 25.10
CA GLY A 467 -2.71 -7.92 25.30
C GLY A 467 -2.92 -8.80 24.07
N ILE A 468 -2.90 -8.23 22.86
CA ILE A 468 -3.04 -8.95 21.59
C ILE A 468 -1.82 -8.82 20.68
N TYR A 469 -1.58 -9.80 19.81
CA TYR A 469 -0.59 -9.78 18.75
C TYR A 469 -0.99 -8.80 17.64
N ASN A 470 -0.68 -7.51 17.84
CA ASN A 470 -1.00 -6.49 16.86
C ASN A 470 0.11 -6.37 15.80
N PHE A 471 -0.18 -6.93 14.61
CA PHE A 471 0.67 -6.84 13.42
C PHE A 471 0.20 -5.79 12.40
N ASN A 472 -0.71 -4.89 12.79
CA ASN A 472 -0.97 -3.68 12.03
C ASN A 472 0.24 -2.73 12.12
N ALA A 473 0.42 -1.89 11.10
CA ALA A 473 1.45 -0.86 11.07
C ALA A 473 0.94 0.45 11.71
N TYR A 474 1.78 1.08 12.51
CA TYR A 474 1.62 2.50 12.80
C TYR A 474 2.33 3.30 11.70
N VAL A 475 1.68 4.29 11.11
CA VAL A 475 2.26 5.13 10.06
C VAL A 475 2.27 6.59 10.50
N GLY A 476 3.39 7.27 10.29
CA GLY A 476 3.53 8.69 10.57
C GLY A 476 4.30 9.43 9.49
N THR A 477 4.28 10.76 9.59
CA THR A 477 4.93 11.65 8.62
C THR A 477 5.66 12.80 9.29
N LEU A 478 6.66 13.37 8.60
CA LEU A 478 7.24 14.68 8.85
C LEU A 478 7.20 15.49 7.54
N PRO A 479 6.66 16.72 7.51
CA PRO A 479 5.93 17.39 8.59
C PRO A 479 4.78 16.53 9.12
N ALA A 480 4.52 16.62 10.42
CA ALA A 480 3.51 15.81 11.07
C ALA A 480 2.12 16.22 10.58
N GLY A 481 1.35 15.21 10.15
CA GLY A 481 -0.04 15.34 9.73
C GLY A 481 -1.00 15.75 10.86
N THR A 482 -2.29 15.76 10.53
CA THR A 482 -3.35 16.01 11.51
C THR A 482 -3.58 14.79 12.40
N ALA A 483 -4.11 15.00 13.61
CA ALA A 483 -4.55 13.89 14.44
C ALA A 483 -5.72 13.16 13.76
N ASP A 484 -5.64 11.84 13.66
CA ASP A 484 -6.65 10.98 13.05
C ASP A 484 -7.09 9.89 14.05
N PRO A 485 -7.90 10.26 15.07
CA PRO A 485 -8.38 9.30 16.05
C PRO A 485 -9.57 8.49 15.50
N LEU A 486 -9.66 7.24 15.91
CA LEU A 486 -10.84 6.41 15.66
C LEU A 486 -12.09 7.04 16.31
N ALA A 487 -13.19 7.12 15.57
CA ALA A 487 -14.45 7.67 16.07
C ALA A 487 -15.11 6.77 17.12
N SER A 488 -16.10 7.29 17.85
CA SER A 488 -16.78 6.53 18.91
C SER A 488 -17.47 5.26 18.41
N ASP A 489 -18.04 5.31 17.21
CA ASP A 489 -18.80 4.20 16.63
C ASP A 489 -17.87 3.07 16.17
N GLY A 490 -16.68 3.44 15.69
CA GLY A 490 -15.56 2.54 15.44
C GLY A 490 -14.92 1.95 16.70
N LEU A 491 -15.35 2.32 17.91
CA LEU A 491 -14.84 1.77 19.18
C LEU A 491 -15.86 0.91 19.94
N LEU A 492 -17.07 0.71 19.39
CA LEU A 492 -18.19 0.08 20.11
C LEU A 492 -17.91 -1.39 20.51
N SER A 493 -17.13 -2.12 19.72
CA SER A 493 -16.76 -3.52 19.94
C SER A 493 -15.34 -3.68 20.50
N PHE A 494 -14.64 -2.58 20.84
CA PHE A 494 -13.23 -2.60 21.25
C PHE A 494 -12.90 -3.56 22.39
N THR A 495 -13.75 -3.64 23.41
CA THR A 495 -13.51 -4.54 24.55
C THR A 495 -14.01 -5.97 24.34
N VAL A 496 -14.72 -6.25 23.25
CA VAL A 496 -15.35 -7.55 23.00
C VAL A 496 -14.29 -8.56 22.58
N GLY A 497 -14.04 -9.59 23.40
CA GLY A 497 -13.03 -10.62 23.12
C GLY A 497 -11.65 -10.30 23.72
N LEU A 498 -11.41 -9.07 24.19
CA LEU A 498 -10.19 -8.74 24.95
C LEU A 498 -10.24 -9.35 26.35
N THR A 499 -9.13 -9.96 26.76
CA THR A 499 -8.95 -10.43 28.14
C THR A 499 -8.14 -9.45 28.99
N ALA A 500 -7.27 -8.65 28.34
CA ALA A 500 -6.51 -7.60 29.00
C ALA A 500 -7.38 -6.35 29.22
N THR A 501 -7.08 -5.60 30.28
CA THR A 501 -7.74 -4.32 30.54
C THR A 501 -7.19 -3.26 29.60
N CYS A 502 -7.99 -2.84 28.62
CA CYS A 502 -7.66 -1.75 27.70
C CYS A 502 -8.82 -0.74 27.62
N SER A 503 -8.53 0.54 27.39
CA SER A 503 -9.56 1.58 27.29
C SER A 503 -10.00 1.74 25.84
N ALA A 504 -11.31 1.75 25.60
CA ALA A 504 -11.91 2.07 24.30
C ALA A 504 -11.84 3.59 24.07
N THR A 505 -10.63 4.12 23.94
CA THR A 505 -10.38 5.56 23.77
C THR A 505 -9.07 5.75 23.02
N PRO A 506 -9.02 6.62 21.99
CA PRO A 506 -7.77 6.99 21.35
C PRO A 506 -6.78 7.57 22.37
N SER A 507 -5.52 7.16 22.29
CA SER A 507 -4.49 7.51 23.28
C SER A 507 -3.33 8.32 22.69
N LEU A 508 -3.22 8.41 21.36
CA LEU A 508 -2.20 9.25 20.74
C LEU A 508 -2.37 10.73 21.13
N GLY A 509 -1.26 11.39 21.38
CA GLY A 509 -1.22 12.83 21.61
C GLY A 509 -1.48 13.63 20.33
N THR A 510 -1.35 14.96 20.43
CA THR A 510 -1.39 15.81 19.24
C THR A 510 -0.02 15.81 18.56
N PRO A 511 0.07 15.60 17.23
CA PRO A 511 1.32 15.75 16.50
C PRO A 511 1.92 17.14 16.72
N THR A 512 3.22 17.22 17.03
CA THR A 512 3.93 18.50 17.21
C THR A 512 5.00 18.66 16.14
N ASN A 513 4.89 19.72 15.36
CA ASN A 513 5.94 20.11 14.42
C ASN A 513 6.97 20.96 15.16
N VAL A 514 8.23 20.50 15.19
CA VAL A 514 9.34 21.35 15.65
C VAL A 514 9.69 22.29 14.49
N ALA A 515 9.42 23.58 14.66
CA ALA A 515 9.72 24.58 13.64
C ALA A 515 11.21 24.56 13.27
N ALA A 516 11.50 24.53 11.96
CA ALA A 516 12.85 24.65 11.44
C ALA A 516 13.52 25.89 12.03
N SER A 517 14.67 25.71 12.68
CA SER A 517 15.44 26.81 13.25
C SER A 517 15.99 27.67 12.10
N THR A 518 15.33 28.77 11.79
CA THR A 518 15.91 29.84 10.97
C THR A 518 16.97 30.56 11.81
N THR A 519 18.20 30.04 11.84
CA THR A 519 19.35 30.82 12.31
C THR A 519 19.71 31.81 11.21
N ASP A 520 19.07 32.98 11.26
CA ASP A 520 19.38 34.11 10.39
C ASP A 520 20.72 34.71 10.85
N ALA A 521 21.78 34.39 10.11
CA ALA A 521 23.11 34.94 10.31
C ALA A 521 23.19 36.32 9.66
N SER A 522 22.74 37.37 10.35
CA SER A 522 23.33 38.73 10.28
C SER A 522 22.50 39.76 11.03
N SER A 523 23.05 40.31 12.12
CA SER A 523 23.10 41.76 12.24
C SER A 523 24.31 42.18 13.06
N VAL A 524 25.13 42.99 12.40
CA VAL A 524 26.35 43.61 12.88
C VAL A 524 26.01 44.56 14.02
N VAL A 525 26.69 44.38 15.15
CA VAL A 525 26.71 45.32 16.27
C VAL A 525 27.32 46.65 15.80
N ALA A 526 26.51 47.71 15.77
CA ALA A 526 27.00 49.08 15.74
C ALA A 526 26.81 49.70 17.13
N THR A 527 27.93 49.92 17.81
CA THR A 527 28.07 50.66 19.06
C THR A 527 27.85 52.16 18.83
N SER A 528 27.01 52.81 19.63
CA SER A 528 27.21 54.22 19.98
C SER A 528 26.63 54.58 21.34
N SER A 529 27.48 55.20 22.13
CA SER A 529 27.35 55.75 23.48
C SER A 529 26.31 56.87 23.63
N SER A 530 25.59 56.90 24.77
CA SER A 530 25.57 58.03 25.73
C SER A 530 24.50 57.87 26.82
N GLN A 531 24.93 57.93 28.08
CA GLN A 531 24.14 58.14 29.31
C GLN A 531 23.81 59.66 29.48
N PRO A 532 23.12 60.14 30.54
CA PRO A 532 21.85 59.73 31.18
C PRO A 532 20.86 60.91 31.35
N THR A 533 19.58 60.67 31.67
CA THR A 533 18.80 61.61 32.51
C THR A 533 17.63 60.93 33.23
N SER A 534 17.40 61.38 34.45
CA SER A 534 16.42 60.99 35.48
C SER A 534 14.95 60.99 35.01
N THR A 535 13.95 60.36 35.66
CA THR A 535 13.45 60.68 37.02
C THR A 535 12.32 59.72 37.46
N ALA A 536 12.23 59.47 38.78
CA ALA A 536 11.07 59.09 39.62
C ALA A 536 10.36 57.72 39.36
N ALA A 537 10.48 56.70 40.21
CA ALA A 537 10.02 56.52 41.61
C ALA A 537 8.58 55.97 41.73
N ALA A 538 8.47 54.70 42.17
CA ALA A 538 7.49 54.24 43.15
C ALA A 538 7.97 52.90 43.77
N GLN A 539 8.24 52.95 45.07
CA GLN A 539 8.55 51.81 45.93
C GLN A 539 7.28 51.07 46.34
N THR A 540 7.33 49.74 46.45
CA THR A 540 6.78 49.05 47.62
C THR A 540 7.63 47.83 47.98
N THR A 541 8.10 47.85 49.23
CA THR A 541 8.72 46.80 50.07
C THR A 541 7.83 45.55 50.20
N THR A 542 8.31 44.31 50.37
CA THR A 542 8.88 43.78 51.63
C THR A 542 9.48 42.36 51.50
N SER A 543 10.65 42.16 52.15
CA SER A 543 11.05 41.03 53.02
C SER A 543 11.52 39.66 52.47
N ALA A 544 12.84 39.58 52.29
CA ALA A 544 13.82 38.62 52.82
C ALA A 544 13.41 37.21 53.32
N SER A 545 14.15 36.19 52.85
CA SER A 545 15.04 35.40 53.71
C SER A 545 16.11 34.63 52.92
N SER A 546 17.26 34.54 53.56
CA SER A 546 18.58 34.14 53.08
C SER A 546 18.82 32.63 53.16
N SER A 547 19.68 32.10 52.30
CA SER A 547 20.82 31.28 52.75
C SER A 547 21.94 31.25 51.71
N ILE A 548 23.14 31.51 52.21
CA ILE A 548 24.43 31.49 51.53
C ILE A 548 25.01 30.09 51.73
N THR A 549 25.59 29.48 50.70
CA THR A 549 26.80 28.67 50.90
C THR A 549 27.73 28.80 49.69
N THR A 550 28.96 29.18 50.00
CA THR A 550 30.13 29.42 49.16
C THR A 550 30.88 28.13 48.81
N SER A 551 31.45 28.05 47.60
CA SER A 551 32.82 27.54 47.27
C SER A 551 32.95 27.47 45.73
N SER A 552 33.68 28.40 45.10
CA SER A 552 35.13 28.46 44.85
C SER A 552 35.63 27.59 43.68
N SER A 553 36.00 28.30 42.59
CA SER A 553 37.13 28.10 41.67
C SER A 553 37.32 26.75 40.96
N SER A 554 37.35 26.75 39.62
CA SER A 554 38.58 26.98 38.83
C SER A 554 38.32 26.75 37.33
N GLU A 555 38.79 27.68 36.50
CA GLU A 555 39.02 27.48 35.07
C GLU A 555 40.25 26.59 34.87
N ALA A 556 40.19 25.67 33.92
CA ALA A 556 41.36 25.16 33.22
C ALA A 556 41.00 24.82 31.77
N GLN A 557 41.84 25.33 30.87
CA GLN A 557 41.73 25.32 29.44
C GLN A 557 41.91 23.91 28.84
N TYR A 558 41.26 23.66 27.69
CA TYR A 558 41.63 22.56 26.80
C TYR A 558 42.18 23.09 25.48
N SER A 559 43.41 22.65 25.21
CA SER A 559 44.21 22.90 24.02
C SER A 559 43.79 21.97 22.88
N SER A 560 43.70 22.53 21.68
CA SER A 560 43.53 21.82 20.41
C SER A 560 44.81 21.07 20.00
N THR A 561 44.66 19.86 19.48
CA THR A 561 45.63 19.28 18.53
C THR A 561 44.89 18.39 17.53
N ALA A 562 44.99 18.78 16.26
CA ALA A 562 44.56 18.00 15.11
C ALA A 562 45.58 16.88 14.82
N THR A 563 45.12 15.73 14.37
CA THR A 563 45.96 14.71 13.73
C THR A 563 45.16 14.03 12.63
N SER A 564 45.64 14.17 11.38
CA SER A 564 45.19 13.41 10.22
C SER A 564 45.62 11.95 10.32
N MET A 565 44.73 11.02 10.02
CA MET A 565 45.07 9.66 9.61
C MET A 565 44.10 9.19 8.54
N THR A 566 44.64 8.85 7.37
CA THR A 566 44.01 8.06 6.32
C THR A 566 44.11 6.59 6.73
N ILE A 567 42.99 5.87 6.80
CA ILE A 567 42.98 4.41 6.99
C ILE A 567 41.99 3.77 6.01
N VAL A 568 42.52 2.75 5.33
CA VAL A 568 41.86 1.82 4.41
C VAL A 568 40.98 0.86 5.20
N TYR A 569 39.71 0.70 4.83
CA TYR A 569 38.85 -0.34 5.42
C TYR A 569 38.84 -1.58 4.52
N ALA A 570 39.42 -2.66 5.04
CA ALA A 570 39.11 -4.02 4.66
C ALA A 570 38.42 -4.67 5.87
N THR A 571 37.18 -5.14 5.71
CA THR A 571 36.46 -5.89 6.74
C THR A 571 36.12 -7.27 6.20
N THR A 572 36.80 -8.28 6.73
CA THR A 572 36.51 -9.70 6.56
C THR A 572 35.72 -10.16 7.78
N THR A 573 34.53 -10.72 7.58
CA THR A 573 33.77 -11.39 8.64
C THR A 573 33.83 -12.90 8.41
N VAL A 574 34.38 -13.62 9.39
CA VAL A 574 34.47 -15.09 9.42
C VAL A 574 33.32 -15.62 10.30
N TYR A 575 32.48 -16.50 9.77
CA TYR A 575 31.52 -17.27 10.56
C TYR A 575 32.09 -18.65 10.89
N THR A 576 32.17 -18.96 12.19
CA THR A 576 32.43 -20.31 12.71
C THR A 576 31.10 -21.02 12.98
N THR A 577 30.83 -22.12 12.28
CA THR A 577 29.69 -23.01 12.54
C THR A 577 30.10 -24.14 13.49
N VAL A 578 29.35 -24.31 14.59
CA VAL A 578 29.39 -25.52 15.43
C VAL A 578 28.08 -26.28 15.22
N ALA A 579 28.17 -27.49 14.68
CA ALA A 579 27.05 -28.41 14.51
C ALA A 579 26.92 -29.35 15.72
N PRO A 580 25.69 -29.78 16.08
CA PRO A 580 25.50 -31.05 16.76
C PRO A 580 24.78 -32.07 15.87
N SER A 581 25.36 -33.26 15.87
CA SER A 581 24.87 -34.51 15.28
C SER A 581 23.63 -35.06 15.98
N GLY A 582 22.65 -35.58 15.22
CA GLY A 582 21.55 -36.39 15.74
C GLY A 582 20.85 -37.17 14.63
N SER A 583 20.85 -38.48 14.76
CA SER A 583 20.49 -39.51 13.78
C SER A 583 18.98 -39.68 13.50
N GLN A 584 18.64 -39.86 12.22
CA GLN A 584 17.36 -40.44 11.74
C GLN A 584 17.42 -41.98 11.67
N PRO A 585 16.25 -42.64 11.64
CA PRO A 585 16.05 -43.79 10.77
C PRO A 585 14.90 -43.62 9.77
N SER A 586 15.18 -44.18 8.59
CA SER A 586 14.47 -44.15 7.30
C SER A 586 13.19 -45.00 7.25
N ALA A 587 12.24 -44.61 6.39
CA ALA A 587 11.46 -45.54 5.57
C ALA A 587 11.01 -44.89 4.25
N SER A 588 11.15 -45.64 3.16
CA SER A 588 11.10 -45.24 1.75
C SER A 588 9.74 -45.47 1.07
N GLN A 589 9.63 -44.94 -0.16
CA GLN A 589 8.89 -45.39 -1.37
C GLN A 589 7.85 -44.36 -1.88
N THR A 590 7.64 -44.06 -3.17
CA THR A 590 8.36 -44.24 -4.46
C THR A 590 7.68 -43.30 -5.48
N GLN A 591 8.50 -42.71 -6.36
CA GLN A 591 8.25 -41.94 -7.59
C GLN A 591 6.94 -42.15 -8.40
N ALA A 592 6.44 -41.04 -8.96
CA ALA A 592 6.15 -40.92 -10.39
C ALA A 592 6.36 -39.46 -10.86
N SER A 593 7.06 -39.31 -11.97
CA SER A 593 7.67 -38.10 -12.52
C SER A 593 6.92 -37.55 -13.74
N ALA A 594 6.78 -36.23 -13.84
CA ALA A 594 6.65 -35.48 -15.09
C ALA A 594 7.42 -34.15 -14.92
N ALA A 595 8.44 -33.94 -15.75
CA ALA A 595 9.38 -32.83 -15.66
C ALA A 595 8.90 -31.60 -16.47
N SER A 596 8.93 -30.42 -15.85
CA SER A 596 8.96 -29.10 -16.48
C SER A 596 10.08 -28.31 -15.79
N SER A 597 11.11 -27.94 -16.55
CA SER A 597 12.36 -27.36 -16.07
C SER A 597 12.24 -25.88 -15.77
N SER A 598 12.29 -25.48 -14.49
CA SER A 598 12.57 -24.12 -14.05
C SER A 598 14.08 -23.92 -13.87
N ALA A 599 14.67 -22.99 -14.64
CA ALA A 599 16.05 -22.58 -14.46
C ALA A 599 16.16 -21.72 -13.20
N SER A 600 16.95 -22.16 -12.22
CA SER A 600 17.24 -21.38 -11.01
C SER A 600 18.36 -20.38 -11.34
N ALA A 601 18.12 -19.08 -11.17
CA ALA A 601 19.17 -18.07 -11.25
C ALA A 601 19.92 -18.05 -9.90
N THR A 602 21.24 -18.23 -9.94
CA THR A 602 22.09 -18.13 -8.73
C THR A 602 22.29 -16.66 -8.37
N ALA A 603 21.60 -16.19 -7.33
CA ALA A 603 21.56 -14.80 -6.88
C ALA A 603 22.91 -14.18 -6.50
N ASP A 604 23.99 -14.96 -6.44
CA ASP A 604 25.34 -14.51 -6.07
C ASP A 604 26.35 -14.56 -7.23
N CYS A 605 25.93 -14.88 -8.47
CA CYS A 605 26.87 -15.02 -9.59
C CYS A 605 27.39 -13.66 -10.08
N ASN A 606 28.72 -13.51 -10.22
CA ASN A 606 29.35 -12.28 -10.71
C ASN A 606 30.32 -12.50 -11.90
N ALA A 607 30.41 -13.72 -12.43
CA ALA A 607 31.01 -14.02 -13.72
C ALA A 607 30.53 -15.39 -14.20
N GLY A 608 30.31 -15.57 -15.50
CA GLY A 608 29.82 -16.84 -16.05
C GLY A 608 30.31 -17.09 -17.47
N THR A 609 30.13 -18.33 -17.94
CA THR A 609 30.45 -18.74 -19.31
C THR A 609 29.26 -19.49 -19.89
N VAL A 610 29.26 -19.73 -21.20
CA VAL A 610 28.29 -20.63 -21.83
C VAL A 610 28.36 -22.04 -21.23
N ALA A 611 27.21 -22.65 -20.96
CA ALA A 611 27.10 -24.01 -20.42
C ALA A 611 27.55 -25.08 -21.44
N ASP A 612 27.99 -26.23 -20.93
CA ASP A 612 28.44 -27.34 -21.78
C ASP A 612 27.34 -27.82 -22.74
N GLY A 613 27.66 -27.89 -24.03
CA GLY A 613 26.75 -28.35 -25.08
C GLY A 613 25.90 -27.24 -25.74
N GLN A 614 26.05 -26.00 -25.30
CA GLN A 614 25.37 -24.85 -25.88
C GLN A 614 26.19 -24.15 -26.98
N SER A 615 25.52 -23.31 -27.78
CA SER A 615 26.15 -22.56 -28.88
C SER A 615 27.22 -21.60 -28.35
N GLY A 616 28.38 -21.56 -29.01
CA GLY A 616 29.43 -20.58 -28.70
C GLY A 616 29.00 -19.12 -28.89
N ASN A 617 27.91 -18.87 -29.64
CA ASN A 617 27.34 -17.54 -29.83
C ASN A 617 26.70 -16.98 -28.53
N LEU A 618 26.42 -17.83 -27.53
CA LEU A 618 25.96 -17.43 -26.20
C LEU A 618 27.10 -16.93 -25.29
N SER A 619 28.36 -17.11 -25.68
CA SER A 619 29.51 -16.84 -24.80
C SER A 619 29.55 -15.39 -24.31
N GLY A 620 29.27 -14.41 -25.18
CA GLY A 620 29.29 -13.00 -24.80
C GLY A 620 28.08 -12.62 -23.93
N LEU A 621 26.92 -13.19 -24.24
CA LEU A 621 25.68 -12.96 -23.49
C LEU A 621 25.76 -13.53 -22.08
N CYS A 622 26.27 -14.76 -21.93
CA CYS A 622 26.45 -15.39 -20.62
C CYS A 622 27.52 -14.67 -19.78
N ASP A 623 28.64 -14.25 -20.38
CA ASP A 623 29.69 -13.52 -19.65
C ASP A 623 29.13 -12.21 -19.07
N PHE A 624 28.44 -11.43 -19.90
CA PHE A 624 27.86 -10.15 -19.50
C PHE A 624 26.68 -10.32 -18.51
N ALA A 625 25.74 -11.22 -18.80
CA ALA A 625 24.57 -11.40 -17.96
C ALA A 625 24.95 -11.90 -16.56
N CYS A 626 25.83 -12.90 -16.50
CA CYS A 626 26.30 -13.46 -15.23
C CYS A 626 27.15 -12.46 -14.44
N SER A 627 27.86 -11.51 -15.08
CA SER A 627 28.57 -10.46 -14.35
C SER A 627 27.66 -9.39 -13.73
N HIS A 628 26.40 -9.34 -14.17
CA HIS A 628 25.36 -8.43 -13.71
C HIS A 628 24.26 -9.12 -12.88
N GLY A 629 24.50 -10.36 -12.44
CA GLY A 629 23.65 -11.07 -11.48
C GLY A 629 22.53 -11.88 -12.12
N TYR A 630 22.46 -11.93 -13.45
CA TYR A 630 21.54 -12.79 -14.19
C TYR A 630 22.31 -13.92 -14.86
N CYS A 631 22.39 -15.08 -14.20
CA CYS A 631 23.12 -16.23 -14.71
C CYS A 631 22.24 -17.48 -14.79
N PRO A 632 21.47 -17.67 -15.87
CA PRO A 632 20.54 -18.80 -15.94
C PRO A 632 21.30 -20.10 -16.20
N GLU A 633 21.23 -21.03 -15.26
CA GLU A 633 22.03 -22.27 -15.27
C GLU A 633 21.71 -23.22 -16.44
N THR A 634 20.59 -22.99 -17.12
CA THR A 634 20.16 -23.76 -18.31
C THR A 634 21.04 -23.53 -19.53
N TYR A 635 21.68 -22.37 -19.64
CA TYR A 635 22.47 -21.99 -20.81
C TYR A 635 23.77 -21.26 -20.48
N CYS A 636 23.89 -20.75 -19.25
CA CYS A 636 25.13 -20.22 -18.69
C CYS A 636 25.60 -21.08 -17.51
N THR A 637 26.87 -21.00 -17.18
CA THR A 637 27.48 -21.63 -16.01
C THR A 637 28.17 -20.54 -15.21
N CYS A 638 27.75 -20.37 -13.96
CA CYS A 638 28.42 -19.45 -13.06
C CYS A 638 29.85 -19.94 -12.78
N THR A 639 30.83 -19.07 -13.02
CA THR A 639 32.26 -19.35 -12.82
C THR A 639 32.83 -18.69 -11.57
N SER A 640 32.15 -17.68 -11.03
CA SER A 640 32.53 -16.97 -9.81
C SER A 640 31.30 -16.37 -9.13
N THR A 641 31.31 -16.36 -7.80
CA THR A 641 30.32 -15.66 -6.97
C THR A 641 30.95 -14.48 -6.23
N GLY A 642 30.19 -13.41 -6.03
CA GLY A 642 30.67 -12.21 -5.34
C GLY A 642 29.88 -10.96 -5.72
N THR A 643 30.45 -9.78 -5.44
CA THR A 643 29.80 -8.51 -5.79
C THR A 643 29.59 -8.41 -7.29
N VAL A 644 28.33 -8.25 -7.67
CA VAL A 644 27.85 -8.06 -9.03
C VAL A 644 28.22 -6.65 -9.51
N GLN A 645 28.53 -6.49 -10.80
CA GLN A 645 28.80 -5.17 -11.35
C GLN A 645 27.52 -4.33 -11.38
N THR A 646 27.56 -3.15 -10.78
CA THR A 646 26.44 -2.21 -10.83
C THR A 646 26.50 -1.42 -12.14
N TYR A 647 25.38 -1.39 -12.84
CA TYR A 647 25.29 -0.71 -14.14
C TYR A 647 24.97 0.77 -13.97
N THR A 648 25.62 1.62 -14.77
CA THR A 648 25.24 3.03 -14.96
C THR A 648 24.51 3.11 -16.29
N ALA A 649 23.27 3.61 -16.30
CA ALA A 649 22.41 3.66 -17.47
C ALA A 649 23.11 4.24 -18.72
N GLY A 650 23.42 3.39 -19.69
CA GLY A 650 23.71 3.75 -21.08
C GLY A 650 22.44 3.69 -21.95
N ASP A 651 22.61 3.70 -23.28
CA ASP A 651 21.53 3.66 -24.30
C ASP A 651 20.78 2.31 -24.25
N ALA A 652 19.96 2.13 -23.22
CA ALA A 652 19.12 0.95 -23.03
C ALA A 652 18.13 0.82 -24.20
N VAL A 653 18.10 -0.37 -24.79
CA VAL A 653 17.22 -0.71 -25.91
C VAL A 653 16.64 -2.10 -25.68
N ASP A 654 15.40 -2.31 -26.10
CA ASP A 654 14.79 -3.63 -26.08
C ASP A 654 15.53 -4.55 -27.06
N GLY A 655 15.81 -5.77 -26.63
CA GLY A 655 16.55 -6.76 -27.39
C GLY A 655 15.83 -8.10 -27.45
N CYS A 656 15.92 -8.78 -28.59
CA CYS A 656 15.42 -10.13 -28.84
C CYS A 656 16.42 -10.89 -29.71
N ALA A 657 16.28 -12.20 -29.82
CA ALA A 657 17.13 -13.02 -30.66
C ALA A 657 17.02 -12.63 -32.14
N ILE A 658 18.13 -12.72 -32.88
CA ILE A 658 18.09 -12.59 -34.34
C ILE A 658 17.40 -13.79 -35.00
N ALA A 659 16.83 -13.58 -36.19
CA ALA A 659 16.16 -14.64 -36.94
C ALA A 659 17.10 -15.82 -37.24
N GLY A 660 16.75 -17.00 -36.73
CA GLY A 660 17.50 -18.25 -36.93
C GLY A 660 18.27 -18.74 -35.70
N GLU A 661 18.31 -17.95 -34.62
CA GLU A 661 18.74 -18.43 -33.30
C GLU A 661 17.56 -19.08 -32.54
N GLU A 662 17.88 -19.90 -31.54
CA GLU A 662 16.89 -20.58 -30.71
C GLU A 662 16.26 -19.60 -29.69
N ASP A 663 15.02 -19.86 -29.25
CA ASP A 663 14.27 -19.02 -28.28
C ASP A 663 15.05 -18.75 -26.97
N ILE A 664 16.06 -19.58 -26.69
CA ILE A 664 16.98 -19.46 -25.54
C ILE A 664 17.81 -18.16 -25.54
N TYR A 665 17.92 -17.47 -26.69
CA TYR A 665 18.61 -16.19 -26.80
C TYR A 665 17.71 -15.01 -26.44
N ASP A 666 16.38 -15.16 -26.44
CA ASP A 666 15.45 -14.06 -26.20
C ASP A 666 15.59 -13.49 -24.79
N ASP A 667 15.64 -14.35 -23.77
CA ASP A 667 15.80 -13.94 -22.37
C ASP A 667 17.13 -13.20 -22.13
N LEU A 668 18.21 -13.72 -22.71
CA LEU A 668 19.54 -13.11 -22.59
C LEU A 668 19.64 -11.81 -23.38
N CYS A 669 19.05 -11.73 -24.57
CA CYS A 669 19.04 -10.49 -25.36
C CYS A 669 18.18 -9.42 -24.68
N ALA A 670 17.01 -9.77 -24.14
CA ALA A 670 16.17 -8.85 -23.39
C ALA A 670 16.91 -8.29 -22.16
N TYR A 671 17.63 -9.15 -21.44
CA TYR A 671 18.39 -8.73 -20.27
C TYR A 671 19.65 -7.91 -20.63
N THR A 672 20.45 -8.36 -21.59
CA THR A 672 21.73 -7.72 -21.88
C THR A 672 21.59 -6.41 -22.67
N CYS A 673 20.62 -6.32 -23.58
CA CYS A 673 20.37 -5.11 -24.37
C CYS A 673 19.81 -3.94 -23.53
N THR A 674 19.01 -4.24 -22.50
CA THR A 674 18.54 -3.22 -21.53
C THR A 674 19.68 -2.67 -20.68
N LEU A 675 20.76 -3.44 -20.53
CA LEU A 675 22.01 -3.04 -19.90
C LEU A 675 23.07 -2.56 -20.91
N GLY A 676 22.68 -2.25 -22.15
CA GLY A 676 23.54 -1.64 -23.16
C GLY A 676 24.51 -2.61 -23.86
N TYR A 677 24.45 -3.91 -23.57
CA TYR A 677 25.21 -4.94 -24.28
C TYR A 677 24.30 -5.70 -25.24
N CYS A 678 24.20 -5.23 -26.48
CA CYS A 678 23.35 -5.81 -27.51
C CYS A 678 24.16 -6.23 -28.74
N PRO A 679 24.81 -7.42 -28.74
CA PRO A 679 25.65 -7.84 -29.85
C PRO A 679 24.80 -8.24 -31.08
N ASP A 680 24.93 -7.52 -32.19
CA ASP A 680 24.20 -7.76 -33.46
C ASP A 680 24.33 -9.19 -34.03
N ALA A 681 25.33 -9.95 -33.56
CA ALA A 681 25.55 -11.34 -33.96
C ALA A 681 24.62 -12.34 -33.25
N ALA A 682 23.92 -11.92 -32.19
CA ALA A 682 23.02 -12.75 -31.40
C ALA A 682 21.68 -12.04 -31.12
N CYS A 683 21.69 -10.72 -31.00
CA CYS A 683 20.53 -9.91 -30.65
C CYS A 683 20.15 -8.91 -31.74
N SER A 684 18.86 -8.60 -31.83
CA SER A 684 18.24 -7.56 -32.64
C SER A 684 17.58 -6.55 -31.72
N THR A 685 17.64 -5.26 -32.07
CA THR A 685 16.87 -4.17 -31.43
C THR A 685 15.60 -3.81 -32.20
N SER A 686 15.29 -4.56 -33.26
CA SER A 686 14.08 -4.43 -34.08
C SER A 686 13.10 -5.56 -33.75
N CYS A 687 12.81 -5.66 -32.47
CA CYS A 687 11.70 -6.41 -31.90
C CYS A 687 10.44 -5.53 -32.00
#